data_AF-A0A2D3PT77-F1
#
_entry.id   AF-A0A2D3PT77-F1
#
_cell.length_a   1.000
_cell.length_b   1.000
_cell.length_c   1.000
_cell.angle_alpha   90.00
_cell.angle_beta   90.00
_cell.angle_gamma   90.00
#
_symmetry.space_group_name_H-M   'P 1'
#
loop_
_entity.id
_entity.type
_entity.pdbx_description
1 polymer ?
#
loop_
_entity_poly.entity_id
_entity_poly.type
_entity_poly.pdbx_seq_one_letter_code
_entity_poly.pdbx_strand_id
1 'polypeptide(L)'
;MDRKKFEKEIEKSIKNMGYTEKDGLSSEGEILKKLYLEHKSLGVEVNEKIISDKVEEIYKNRLRKESEKLNIDTNQIKVLISTIGVVNENLKTILDESTVEKNLRVFTKIKKIYIFHTEGSKEHFENLKKRINLKYKDSVEITGSLVEESIIKTNRYLVNLLKNITKSNDREEIIMDITLGMKLTAIPMYRLSVDNGIKVVNWKEIFLPIYEEENGNFKIKKSNRVTFSTTLELIKEALAENRQLLIEINNSLDRVEYETVASYYEKIGRKDREDFFRELGKLLSLEVLLAYDVAVFGEKLDVFVKKLLENNNENEYSSNIKSIIVFLKIISDLKYVNEQNYNKNFIEEIEKRYKERYGEIDFDDSDDLEDNFLTILKNYYKRELKNIIYLEADFCFASNKDSCLYDVAGLILHLIKVENEIEDEEECEESNLYLNIENIYQYLTTSIVFKKVKNIEYLKKIFKINSWISKFEDIEEIHSDLFEDLDDPSNKKNINIVKKVFDFTTFKEKIPNIINYKDGVLQFLNLGIEIDLKDKDIILTEWNERILNAILSKEDYEVSDAYLQDYLKTNYDCKFNTYKNKKVDFKKFIISLNEIIIDELKEKNVNEADLRKFIEPPSKDRGKEKILYKVDNYYFD
;
A
#
# COMPACT_ATOMS: atom_id res chain seq x y z
N MET A 1 17.25 50.61 16.33
CA MET A 1 16.42 51.13 15.22
C MET A 1 15.56 52.25 15.75
N ASP A 2 15.30 53.29 14.97
CA ASP A 2 14.34 54.34 15.38
C ASP A 2 12.89 53.80 15.40
N ARG A 3 11.98 54.59 15.96
CA ARG A 3 10.56 54.22 16.11
C ARG A 3 9.86 53.93 14.78
N LYS A 4 10.11 54.72 13.73
CA LYS A 4 9.47 54.51 12.42
C LYS A 4 9.91 53.20 11.79
N LYS A 5 11.20 52.86 11.91
CA LYS A 5 11.74 51.60 11.43
C LYS A 5 11.21 50.42 12.24
N PHE A 6 11.10 50.57 13.55
CA PHE A 6 10.50 49.57 14.45
C PHE A 6 9.04 49.25 14.09
N GLU A 7 8.21 50.28 13.90
CA GLU A 7 6.80 50.10 13.51
C GLU A 7 6.66 49.37 12.16
N LYS A 8 7.51 49.69 11.19
CA LYS A 8 7.53 49.00 9.89
C LYS A 8 7.97 47.54 9.97
N GLU A 9 8.97 47.22 10.80
CA GLU A 9 9.41 45.83 11.00
C GLU A 9 8.35 44.97 11.69
N ILE A 10 7.62 45.54 12.67
CA ILE A 10 6.48 44.86 13.30
C ILE A 10 5.38 44.59 12.28
N GLU A 11 4.99 45.61 11.50
CA GLU A 11 3.96 45.44 10.47
C GLU A 11 4.34 44.37 9.46
N LYS A 12 5.60 44.38 8.98
CA LYS A 12 6.13 43.35 8.09
C LYS A 12 6.06 41.96 8.72
N SER A 13 6.42 41.83 10.00
CA SER A 13 6.36 40.54 10.72
C SER A 13 4.93 40.00 10.80
N ILE A 14 3.94 40.86 11.02
CA ILE A 14 2.52 40.47 11.09
C ILE A 14 1.97 40.12 9.72
N LYS A 15 2.37 40.86 8.68
CA LYS A 15 2.07 40.50 7.28
C LYS A 15 2.60 39.10 6.95
N ASN A 16 3.84 38.81 7.35
CA ASN A 16 4.45 37.49 7.13
C ASN A 16 3.75 36.34 7.90
N MET A 17 3.03 36.63 8.98
CA MET A 17 2.18 35.63 9.65
C MET A 17 0.87 35.33 8.90
N GLY A 18 0.56 36.09 7.84
CA GLY A 18 -0.64 35.93 7.02
C GLY A 18 -1.83 36.79 7.46
N TYR A 19 -1.62 37.79 8.32
CA TYR A 19 -2.69 38.70 8.75
C TYR A 19 -2.82 39.92 7.83
N THR A 20 -3.06 39.69 6.54
CA THR A 20 -3.07 40.70 5.49
C THR A 20 -4.41 40.83 4.78
N GLU A 21 -4.73 42.03 4.33
CA GLU A 21 -5.84 42.34 3.41
C GLU A 21 -5.28 43.13 2.19
N LYS A 22 -6.10 43.38 1.15
CA LYS A 22 -5.67 44.00 -0.12
C LYS A 22 -4.83 45.28 0.06
N ASP A 23 -5.17 46.10 1.05
CA ASP A 23 -4.54 47.42 1.27
C ASP A 23 -3.71 47.52 2.57
N GLY A 24 -3.44 46.41 3.28
CA GLY A 24 -2.75 46.50 4.57
C GLY A 24 -2.82 45.26 5.46
N LEU A 25 -2.79 45.49 6.77
CA LEU A 25 -3.07 44.44 7.74
C LEU A 25 -4.57 44.19 7.83
N SER A 26 -4.94 42.94 8.09
CA SER A 26 -6.31 42.60 8.47
C SER A 26 -6.72 43.23 9.80
N SER A 27 -8.01 43.25 10.10
CA SER A 27 -8.53 43.68 11.41
C SER A 27 -7.85 42.96 12.60
N GLU A 28 -7.65 41.65 12.49
CA GLU A 28 -6.90 40.83 13.45
C GLU A 28 -5.42 41.26 13.51
N GLY A 29 -4.82 41.54 12.34
CA GLY A 29 -3.44 41.99 12.21
C GLY A 29 -3.17 43.34 12.88
N GLU A 30 -4.09 44.30 12.77
CA GLU A 30 -3.97 45.61 13.42
C GLU A 30 -4.02 45.49 14.96
N ILE A 31 -4.84 44.58 15.49
CA ILE A 31 -4.87 44.27 16.93
C ILE A 31 -3.51 43.70 17.37
N LEU A 32 -2.98 42.72 16.64
CA LEU A 32 -1.66 42.15 16.94
C LEU A 32 -0.54 43.19 16.83
N LYS A 33 -0.61 44.11 15.87
CA LYS A 33 0.36 45.21 15.70
C LYS A 33 0.37 46.12 16.91
N LYS A 34 -0.81 46.51 17.38
CA LYS A 34 -0.96 47.33 18.58
C LYS A 34 -0.35 46.64 19.81
N LEU A 35 -0.68 45.36 20.03
CA LEU A 35 -0.15 44.58 21.16
C LEU A 35 1.37 44.45 21.10
N TYR A 36 1.92 44.18 19.91
CA TYR A 36 3.36 44.04 19.73
C TYR A 36 4.10 45.37 19.97
N LEU A 37 3.51 46.49 19.54
CA LEU A 37 4.06 47.83 19.83
C LEU A 37 4.03 48.16 21.33
N GLU A 38 2.93 47.83 22.01
CA GLU A 38 2.73 48.11 23.43
C GLU A 38 3.66 47.29 24.33
N HIS A 39 3.72 45.98 24.10
CA HIS A 39 4.49 45.07 24.94
C HIS A 39 5.92 44.84 24.43
N LYS A 40 6.26 45.38 23.26
CA LYS A 40 7.56 45.21 22.58
C LYS A 40 7.90 43.74 22.32
N SER A 41 6.88 42.87 22.37
CA SER A 41 6.94 41.43 22.17
C SER A 41 5.54 40.92 21.82
N LEU A 42 5.48 39.78 21.14
CA LEU A 42 4.28 38.99 20.93
C LEU A 42 4.63 37.52 21.20
N GLY A 43 3.74 36.74 21.82
CA GLY A 43 3.97 35.31 22.08
C GLY A 43 4.10 34.93 23.55
N VAL A 44 4.63 33.73 23.82
CA VAL A 44 4.51 33.02 25.12
C VAL A 44 4.88 33.88 26.34
N GLU A 45 5.90 34.74 26.25
CA GLU A 45 6.35 35.58 27.38
C GLU A 45 5.38 36.71 27.76
N VAL A 46 4.46 37.07 26.87
CA VAL A 46 3.48 38.14 27.09
C VAL A 46 2.04 37.65 26.97
N ASN A 47 1.81 36.38 26.63
CA ASN A 47 0.49 35.77 26.49
C ASN A 47 -0.41 36.09 27.71
N GLU A 48 0.09 35.92 28.94
CA GLU A 48 -0.63 36.24 30.18
C GLU A 48 -1.03 37.72 30.32
N LYS A 49 -0.24 38.64 29.76
CA LYS A 49 -0.45 40.09 29.90
C LYS A 49 -1.44 40.64 28.86
N ILE A 50 -1.63 39.92 27.76
CA ILE A 50 -2.45 40.34 26.63
C ILE A 50 -3.77 39.57 26.52
N ILE A 51 -4.08 38.71 27.51
CA ILE A 51 -5.31 37.90 27.51
C ILE A 51 -6.52 38.84 27.47
N SER A 52 -7.29 38.70 26.40
CA SER A 52 -8.62 39.28 26.25
C SER A 52 -9.44 38.39 25.34
N ASP A 53 -10.77 38.46 25.43
CA ASP A 53 -11.68 37.67 24.59
C ASP A 53 -11.36 37.82 23.10
N LYS A 54 -11.00 39.05 22.67
CA LYS A 54 -10.59 39.35 21.30
C LYS A 54 -9.32 38.61 20.87
N VAL A 55 -8.32 38.53 21.75
CA VAL A 55 -7.04 37.86 21.46
C VAL A 55 -7.21 36.34 21.41
N GLU A 56 -8.05 35.79 22.28
CA GLU A 56 -8.42 34.38 22.22
C GLU A 56 -9.18 34.03 20.94
N GLU A 57 -10.08 34.92 20.50
CA GLU A 57 -10.82 34.77 19.25
C GLU A 57 -9.89 34.76 18.03
N ILE A 58 -8.90 35.66 17.98
CA ILE A 58 -7.87 35.67 16.91
C ILE A 58 -7.17 34.31 16.84
N TYR A 59 -6.76 33.75 17.99
CA TYR A 59 -6.11 32.44 18.01
C TYR A 59 -7.03 31.29 17.58
N LYS A 60 -8.29 31.27 18.03
CA LYS A 60 -9.29 30.27 17.59
C LYS A 60 -9.54 30.37 16.09
N ASN A 61 -9.70 31.59 15.56
CA ASN A 61 -9.86 31.86 14.14
C ASN A 61 -8.64 31.38 13.34
N ARG A 62 -7.43 31.57 13.88
CA ARG A 62 -6.21 31.06 13.25
C ARG A 62 -6.25 29.54 13.13
N LEU A 63 -6.52 28.81 14.22
CA LEU A 63 -6.59 27.34 14.18
C LEU A 63 -7.70 26.83 13.24
N ARG A 64 -8.85 27.52 13.18
CA ARG A 64 -9.93 27.19 12.24
C ARG A 64 -9.48 27.34 10.79
N LYS A 65 -8.84 28.48 10.45
CA LYS A 65 -8.30 28.72 9.11
C LYS A 65 -7.27 27.64 8.73
N GLU A 66 -6.40 27.22 9.66
CA GLU A 66 -5.45 26.13 9.40
C GLU A 66 -6.14 24.78 9.21
N SER A 67 -7.21 24.49 9.97
CA SER A 67 -8.03 23.29 9.76
C SER A 67 -8.71 23.26 8.40
N GLU A 68 -9.21 24.40 7.91
CA GLU A 68 -9.88 24.52 6.61
C GLU A 68 -8.91 24.31 5.44
N LYS A 69 -7.61 24.63 5.63
CA LYS A 69 -6.56 24.39 4.64
C LYS A 69 -6.17 22.92 4.50
N LEU A 70 -6.44 22.09 5.51
CA LEU A 70 -5.94 20.71 5.55
C LEU A 70 -6.56 19.79 4.50
N ASN A 71 -7.64 20.19 3.83
CA ASN A 71 -8.11 19.52 2.62
C ASN A 71 -8.40 18.00 2.82
N ILE A 72 -8.71 17.60 4.06
CA ILE A 72 -9.08 16.23 4.48
C ILE A 72 -10.33 16.28 5.37
N ASP A 73 -11.06 15.16 5.48
CA ASP A 73 -12.17 15.05 6.44
C ASP A 73 -11.64 14.93 7.87
N THR A 74 -11.61 16.06 8.58
CA THR A 74 -11.15 16.11 9.97
C THR A 74 -12.09 15.40 10.95
N ASN A 75 -13.34 15.09 10.56
CA ASN A 75 -14.28 14.34 11.39
C ASN A 75 -14.08 12.82 11.31
N GLN A 76 -13.41 12.33 10.26
CA GLN A 76 -13.07 10.91 10.14
C GLN A 76 -11.99 10.50 11.14
N ILE A 77 -11.15 11.44 11.58
CA ILE A 77 -10.01 11.17 12.47
C ILE A 77 -10.49 10.87 13.90
N LYS A 78 -10.20 9.64 14.37
CA LYS A 78 -10.59 9.12 15.69
C LYS A 78 -9.40 8.83 16.60
N VAL A 79 -8.22 8.59 16.03
CA VAL A 79 -7.02 8.22 16.79
C VAL A 79 -5.88 9.18 16.46
N LEU A 80 -5.28 9.76 17.50
CA LEU A 80 -4.07 10.57 17.40
C LEU A 80 -2.88 9.81 18.00
N ILE A 81 -1.79 9.77 17.28
CA ILE A 81 -0.50 9.28 17.77
C ILE A 81 0.46 10.48 17.76
N SER A 82 1.02 10.85 18.90
CA SER A 82 1.85 12.06 19.01
C SER A 82 3.02 11.85 19.96
N THR A 83 4.00 12.74 19.88
CA THR A 83 5.06 12.88 20.89
C THR A 83 4.71 14.02 21.84
N ILE A 84 5.43 14.11 22.96
CA ILE A 84 5.24 15.19 23.91
C ILE A 84 6.51 16.02 24.11
N GLY A 85 6.34 17.33 24.07
CA GLY A 85 7.34 18.30 24.50
C GLY A 85 7.11 18.78 25.93
N VAL A 86 7.60 19.98 26.24
CA VAL A 86 7.40 20.59 27.57
C VAL A 86 5.93 20.98 27.76
N VAL A 87 5.32 20.46 28.82
CA VAL A 87 3.95 20.80 29.22
C VAL A 87 3.97 21.33 30.65
N ASN A 88 3.56 22.60 30.79
CA ASN A 88 3.40 23.23 32.10
C ASN A 88 2.11 22.76 32.77
N GLU A 89 2.18 22.49 34.08
CA GLU A 89 1.05 21.99 34.88
C GLU A 89 -0.13 22.99 34.91
N ASN A 90 0.19 24.27 35.03
CA ASN A 90 -0.80 25.35 35.08
C ASN A 90 -0.94 26.02 33.70
N LEU A 91 -1.93 25.58 32.92
CA LEU A 91 -2.35 26.28 31.70
C LEU A 91 -3.04 27.60 32.11
N LYS A 92 -2.38 28.74 31.88
CA LYS A 92 -2.94 30.05 32.23
C LYS A 92 -3.80 30.66 31.13
N THR A 93 -3.60 30.23 29.88
CA THR A 93 -4.36 30.69 28.72
C THR A 93 -4.37 29.63 27.62
N ILE A 94 -5.40 29.68 26.77
CA ILE A 94 -5.48 28.85 25.56
C ILE A 94 -4.30 29.06 24.59
N LEU A 95 -3.60 30.19 24.71
CA LEU A 95 -2.45 30.52 23.86
C LEU A 95 -1.20 29.68 24.19
N ASP A 96 -1.22 28.98 25.33
CA ASP A 96 -0.13 28.12 25.80
C ASP A 96 -0.44 26.62 25.62
N GLU A 97 -1.46 26.30 24.82
CA GLU A 97 -1.83 24.92 24.50
C GLU A 97 -0.69 24.14 23.82
N SER A 98 -0.59 22.86 24.17
CA SER A 98 0.33 21.92 23.52
C SER A 98 -0.13 21.58 22.09
N THR A 99 0.75 20.96 21.30
CA THR A 99 0.39 20.49 19.95
C THR A 99 -0.75 19.47 20.00
N VAL A 100 -0.79 18.62 21.02
CA VAL A 100 -1.89 17.67 21.26
C VAL A 100 -3.22 18.40 21.49
N GLU A 101 -3.22 19.47 22.28
CA GLU A 101 -4.42 20.28 22.52
C GLU A 101 -4.86 21.04 21.25
N LYS A 102 -3.91 21.54 20.46
CA LYS A 102 -4.19 22.12 19.14
C LYS A 102 -4.80 21.09 18.18
N ASN A 103 -4.27 19.87 18.13
CA ASN A 103 -4.82 18.78 17.33
C ASN A 103 -6.27 18.47 17.72
N LEU A 104 -6.61 18.46 19.00
CA LEU A 104 -8.00 18.23 19.45
C LEU A 104 -8.98 19.33 19.05
N ARG A 105 -8.49 20.55 18.77
CA ARG A 105 -9.33 21.63 18.21
C ARG A 105 -9.60 21.45 16.73
N VAL A 106 -8.66 20.87 16.00
CA VAL A 106 -8.76 20.61 14.55
C VAL A 106 -9.54 19.33 14.29
N PHE A 107 -9.16 18.23 14.94
CA PHE A 107 -9.72 16.90 14.79
C PHE A 107 -10.70 16.60 15.93
N THR A 108 -11.89 17.19 15.82
CA THR A 108 -12.87 17.22 16.92
C THR A 108 -13.48 15.87 17.30
N LYS A 109 -13.25 14.83 16.47
CA LYS A 109 -13.78 13.47 16.67
C LYS A 109 -12.75 12.48 17.22
N ILE A 110 -11.55 12.94 17.59
CA ILE A 110 -10.57 12.10 18.30
C ILE A 110 -11.19 11.55 19.58
N LYS A 111 -11.09 10.22 19.75
CA LYS A 111 -11.50 9.49 20.95
C LYS A 111 -10.32 8.89 21.68
N LYS A 112 -9.20 8.66 21.00
CA LYS A 112 -8.02 8.03 21.59
C LYS A 112 -6.73 8.74 21.20
N ILE A 113 -5.87 8.96 22.17
CA ILE A 113 -4.56 9.60 22.02
C ILE A 113 -3.49 8.67 22.56
N TYR A 114 -2.50 8.36 21.74
CA TYR A 114 -1.28 7.68 22.15
C TYR A 114 -0.13 8.68 22.18
N ILE A 115 0.52 8.82 23.33
CA ILE A 115 1.64 9.74 23.54
C ILE A 115 2.91 8.97 23.80
N PHE A 116 3.96 9.25 23.01
CA PHE A 116 5.30 8.80 23.33
C PHE A 116 6.03 9.83 24.18
N HIS A 117 6.59 9.37 25.29
CA HIS A 117 7.38 10.18 26.19
C HIS A 117 8.66 9.44 26.59
N THR A 118 9.69 10.18 26.98
CA THR A 118 10.89 9.62 27.61
C THR A 118 10.73 9.68 29.13
N GLU A 119 11.71 9.18 29.89
CA GLU A 119 11.68 9.35 31.35
C GLU A 119 11.73 10.83 31.72
N GLY A 120 12.48 11.64 30.95
CA GLY A 120 12.58 13.09 31.14
C GLY A 120 11.30 13.87 30.81
N SER A 121 10.38 13.32 30.01
CA SER A 121 9.10 13.97 29.68
C SER A 121 7.87 13.30 30.30
N LYS A 122 8.07 12.35 31.20
CA LYS A 122 7.01 11.63 31.90
C LYS A 122 6.11 12.55 32.73
N GLU A 123 6.69 13.51 33.45
CA GLU A 123 5.92 14.49 34.22
C GLU A 123 5.06 15.37 33.31
N HIS A 124 5.60 15.79 32.16
CA HIS A 124 4.84 16.52 31.14
C HIS A 124 3.67 15.71 30.59
N PHE A 125 3.84 14.39 30.40
CA PHE A 125 2.77 13.50 29.99
C PHE A 125 1.65 13.41 31.04
N GLU A 126 2.01 13.19 32.31
CA GLU A 126 1.01 13.13 33.38
C GLU A 126 0.24 14.46 33.52
N ASN A 127 0.93 15.59 33.36
CA ASN A 127 0.29 16.91 33.37
C ASN A 127 -0.65 17.10 32.17
N LEU A 128 -0.24 16.69 30.97
CA LEU A 128 -1.12 16.70 29.79
C LEU A 128 -2.36 15.83 30.02
N LYS A 129 -2.17 14.60 30.51
CA LYS A 129 -3.23 13.64 30.79
C LYS A 129 -4.27 14.21 31.76
N LYS A 130 -3.84 14.79 32.88
CA LYS A 130 -4.72 15.48 33.83
C LYS A 130 -5.56 16.57 33.15
N ARG A 131 -4.92 17.42 32.34
CA ARG A 131 -5.60 18.54 31.65
C ARG A 131 -6.62 18.05 30.62
N ILE A 132 -6.28 17.03 29.82
CA ILE A 132 -7.21 16.43 28.85
C ILE A 132 -8.42 15.81 29.56
N ASN A 133 -8.20 15.04 30.63
CA ASN A 133 -9.31 14.43 31.37
C ASN A 133 -10.24 15.49 31.98
N LEU A 134 -9.69 16.57 32.55
CA LEU A 134 -10.47 17.68 33.09
C LEU A 134 -11.30 18.40 32.01
N LYS A 135 -10.71 18.68 30.85
CA LYS A 135 -11.34 19.46 29.77
C LYS A 135 -12.39 18.64 29.00
N TYR A 136 -12.11 17.36 28.76
CA TYR A 136 -12.93 16.49 27.91
C TYR A 136 -13.74 15.45 28.67
N LYS A 137 -13.72 15.46 30.02
CA LYS A 137 -14.55 14.60 30.89
C LYS A 137 -14.54 13.12 30.46
N ASP A 138 -13.35 12.59 30.24
CA ASP A 138 -13.10 11.19 29.83
C ASP A 138 -13.69 10.78 28.46
N SER A 139 -14.22 11.72 27.65
CA SER A 139 -14.63 11.44 26.27
C SER A 139 -13.45 11.15 25.32
N VAL A 140 -12.23 11.46 25.77
CA VAL A 140 -10.97 11.21 25.06
C VAL A 140 -10.06 10.37 25.97
N GLU A 141 -9.76 9.15 25.55
CA GLU A 141 -8.81 8.26 26.22
C GLU A 141 -7.37 8.65 25.85
N ILE A 142 -6.51 8.89 26.84
CA ILE A 142 -5.10 9.20 26.62
C ILE A 142 -4.19 8.16 27.29
N THR A 143 -3.33 7.53 26.48
CA THR A 143 -2.39 6.49 26.90
C THR A 143 -0.96 6.96 26.63
N GLY A 144 -0.07 6.75 27.60
CA GLY A 144 1.35 7.11 27.51
C GLY A 144 2.21 5.87 27.36
N SER A 145 3.24 5.97 26.53
CA SER A 145 4.20 4.92 26.27
C SER A 145 5.62 5.45 26.44
N LEU A 146 6.36 4.85 27.37
CA LEU A 146 7.78 5.16 27.57
C LEU A 146 8.59 4.61 26.39
N VAL A 147 9.31 5.49 25.70
CA VAL A 147 10.24 5.13 24.63
C VAL A 147 11.69 5.35 25.07
N GLU A 148 12.55 4.36 24.78
CA GLU A 148 13.98 4.42 25.07
C GLU A 148 14.76 5.22 24.00
N GLU A 149 16.00 5.63 24.30
CA GLU A 149 16.85 6.48 23.44
C GLU A 149 17.46 5.75 22.20
N SER A 150 16.76 4.77 21.61
CA SER A 150 17.20 4.08 20.40
C SER A 150 16.11 4.05 19.33
N ILE A 151 16.46 4.49 18.12
CA ILE A 151 15.58 4.46 16.93
C ILE A 151 15.01 3.06 16.71
N ILE A 152 15.83 2.01 16.86
CA ILE A 152 15.42 0.62 16.59
C ILE A 152 14.35 0.16 17.57
N LYS A 153 14.52 0.44 18.86
CA LYS A 153 13.56 0.06 19.91
C LYS A 153 12.26 0.86 19.78
N THR A 154 12.35 2.16 19.54
CA THR A 154 11.20 3.02 19.26
C THR A 154 10.41 2.54 18.05
N ASN A 155 11.10 2.21 16.96
CA ASN A 155 10.46 1.68 15.75
C ASN A 155 9.71 0.37 16.03
N ARG A 156 10.33 -0.59 16.73
CA ARG A 156 9.68 -1.86 17.09
C ARG A 156 8.42 -1.63 17.95
N TYR A 157 8.48 -0.72 18.91
CA TYR A 157 7.32 -0.37 19.73
C TYR A 157 6.19 0.22 18.88
N LEU A 158 6.52 1.19 18.03
CA LEU A 158 5.55 1.85 17.16
C LEU A 158 4.87 0.88 16.18
N VAL A 159 5.63 -0.05 15.57
CA VAL A 159 5.09 -1.10 14.71
C VAL A 159 4.03 -1.92 15.48
N ASN A 160 4.37 -2.37 16.69
CA ASN A 160 3.46 -3.18 17.51
C ASN A 160 2.22 -2.40 17.95
N LEU A 161 2.39 -1.13 18.34
CA LEU A 161 1.26 -0.27 18.68
C LEU A 161 0.34 -0.11 17.49
N LEU A 162 0.90 0.21 16.33
CA LEU A 162 0.11 0.45 15.13
C LEU A 162 -0.64 -0.81 14.70
N LYS A 163 0.02 -1.99 14.72
CA LYS A 163 -0.62 -3.29 14.48
C LYS A 163 -1.83 -3.54 15.39
N ASN A 164 -1.79 -3.03 16.63
CA ASN A 164 -2.91 -3.18 17.56
C ASN A 164 -4.03 -2.16 17.29
N ILE A 165 -3.69 -0.91 16.96
CA ILE A 165 -4.68 0.13 16.62
C ILE A 165 -5.45 -0.27 15.36
N THR A 166 -4.75 -0.76 14.33
CA THR A 166 -5.35 -1.12 13.04
C THR A 166 -6.22 -2.38 13.07
N LYS A 167 -6.30 -3.09 14.21
CA LYS A 167 -7.30 -4.16 14.41
C LYS A 167 -8.72 -3.61 14.61
N SER A 168 -8.85 -2.36 15.07
CA SER A 168 -10.13 -1.77 15.47
C SER A 168 -10.43 -0.43 14.80
N ASN A 169 -9.49 0.09 14.00
CA ASN A 169 -9.59 1.36 13.31
C ASN A 169 -9.04 1.23 11.89
N ASP A 170 -9.74 1.83 10.94
CA ASP A 170 -9.21 1.99 9.58
C ASP A 170 -8.05 2.99 9.60
N ARG A 171 -7.07 2.78 8.71
CA ARG A 171 -5.89 3.64 8.63
C ARG A 171 -6.23 5.10 8.35
N GLU A 172 -7.34 5.35 7.67
CA GLU A 172 -7.83 6.70 7.38
C GLU A 172 -8.33 7.46 8.62
N GLU A 173 -8.67 6.75 9.70
CA GLU A 173 -9.12 7.31 10.97
C GLU A 173 -7.96 7.66 11.92
N ILE A 174 -6.73 7.34 11.53
CA ILE A 174 -5.51 7.51 12.33
C ILE A 174 -4.73 8.71 11.78
N ILE A 175 -4.23 9.56 12.68
CA ILE A 175 -3.30 10.62 12.34
C ILE A 175 -2.08 10.61 13.27
N MET A 176 -0.91 10.90 12.72
CA MET A 176 0.33 11.03 13.47
C MET A 176 0.76 12.50 13.53
N ASP A 177 1.18 12.97 14.71
CA ASP A 177 1.77 14.31 14.89
C ASP A 177 3.26 14.17 15.22
N ILE A 178 4.11 14.67 14.31
CA ILE A 178 5.57 14.60 14.46
C ILE A 178 6.20 15.92 14.93
N THR A 179 5.39 16.92 15.30
CA THR A 179 5.86 18.29 15.61
C THR A 179 7.00 18.34 16.63
N LEU A 180 6.82 17.62 17.76
CA LEU A 180 7.70 17.72 18.93
C LEU A 180 8.67 16.53 19.03
N GLY A 181 8.77 15.72 17.98
CA GLY A 181 9.62 14.54 18.01
C GLY A 181 11.10 14.92 17.95
N MET A 182 11.90 14.40 18.90
CA MET A 182 13.34 14.23 18.65
C MET A 182 13.51 13.48 17.33
N LYS A 183 14.63 13.66 16.61
CA LYS A 183 14.93 12.87 15.40
C LYS A 183 14.70 11.36 15.63
N LEU A 184 14.91 10.88 16.86
CA LEU A 184 14.70 9.50 17.30
C LEU A 184 13.25 9.00 17.27
N THR A 185 12.24 9.88 17.36
CA THR A 185 10.81 9.51 17.33
C THR A 185 10.11 10.01 16.07
N ALA A 186 10.47 11.20 15.57
CA ALA A 186 9.91 11.76 14.35
C ALA A 186 10.23 10.90 13.12
N ILE A 187 11.48 10.42 12.97
CA ILE A 187 11.89 9.60 11.81
C ILE A 187 11.13 8.25 11.80
N PRO A 188 11.07 7.48 12.90
CA PRO A 188 10.24 6.26 12.93
C PRO A 188 8.76 6.51 12.66
N MET A 189 8.16 7.59 13.19
CA MET A 189 6.76 7.90 12.92
C MET A 189 6.51 8.26 11.46
N TYR A 190 7.36 9.08 10.84
CA TYR A 190 7.29 9.38 9.40
C TYR A 190 7.40 8.11 8.57
N ARG A 191 8.40 7.28 8.84
CA ARG A 191 8.61 6.02 8.13
C ARG A 191 7.41 5.09 8.26
N LEU A 192 6.84 4.94 9.46
CA LEU A 192 5.65 4.12 9.65
C LEU A 192 4.42 4.66 8.93
N SER A 193 4.31 5.97 8.85
CA SER A 193 3.30 6.61 8.01
C SER A 193 3.47 6.23 6.55
N VAL A 194 4.69 6.34 5.99
CA VAL A 194 4.99 5.92 4.61
C VAL A 194 4.70 4.44 4.42
N ASP A 195 5.15 3.59 5.33
CA ASP A 195 5.00 2.14 5.20
C ASP A 195 3.53 1.69 5.30
N ASN A 196 2.66 2.49 5.95
CA ASN A 196 1.26 2.12 6.19
C ASN A 196 0.22 3.02 5.50
N GLY A 197 0.61 4.13 4.87
CA GLY A 197 -0.33 5.10 4.28
C GLY A 197 -1.15 5.84 5.35
N ILE A 198 -0.52 6.26 6.45
CA ILE A 198 -1.18 7.00 7.54
C ILE A 198 -0.92 8.49 7.37
N LYS A 199 -1.91 9.33 7.67
CA LYS A 199 -1.75 10.78 7.56
C LYS A 199 -0.83 11.30 8.66
N VAL A 200 0.09 12.22 8.31
CA VAL A 200 1.00 12.86 9.27
C VAL A 200 0.83 14.36 9.22
N VAL A 201 0.84 15.00 10.39
CA VAL A 201 0.81 16.44 10.53
C VAL A 201 2.01 16.97 11.29
N ASN A 202 2.32 18.24 11.02
CA ASN A 202 3.37 19.00 11.68
C ASN A 202 2.90 20.43 11.91
N TRP A 203 3.05 20.92 13.14
CA TRP A 203 2.80 22.31 13.48
C TRP A 203 4.09 23.12 13.35
N LYS A 204 4.03 24.25 12.65
CA LYS A 204 5.14 25.20 12.55
C LYS A 204 4.75 26.51 13.24
N GLU A 205 5.69 27.10 13.97
CA GLU A 205 5.54 28.41 14.62
C GLU A 205 6.78 29.24 14.31
N ILE A 206 6.60 30.54 14.08
CA ILE A 206 7.72 31.45 13.86
C ILE A 206 8.19 32.03 15.20
N PHE A 207 9.47 32.41 15.21
CA PHE A 207 10.06 33.17 16.31
C PHE A 207 10.15 34.63 15.93
N LEU A 208 9.56 35.51 16.74
CA LEU A 208 9.66 36.95 16.54
C LEU A 208 10.58 37.59 17.61
N PRO A 209 11.23 38.72 17.29
CA PRO A 209 12.09 39.40 18.24
C PRO A 209 11.35 39.98 19.46
N ILE A 210 12.04 40.01 20.59
CA ILE A 210 11.67 40.80 21.77
C ILE A 210 12.53 42.05 21.75
N TYR A 211 11.90 43.22 21.81
CA TYR A 211 12.58 44.50 21.74
C TYR A 211 12.71 45.15 23.11
N GLU A 212 13.85 45.78 23.33
CA GLU A 212 14.07 46.74 24.42
C GLU A 212 14.26 48.14 23.84
N GLU A 213 13.82 49.14 24.60
CA GLU A 213 13.92 50.55 24.20
C GLU A 213 14.92 51.26 25.11
N GLU A 214 15.95 51.86 24.50
CA GLU A 214 16.95 52.67 25.17
C GLU A 214 17.08 54.00 24.41
N ASN A 215 16.82 55.13 25.09
CA ASN A 215 16.97 56.47 24.51
C ASN A 215 16.22 56.65 23.16
N GLY A 216 15.02 56.09 23.04
CA GLY A 216 14.20 56.15 21.81
C GLY A 216 14.66 55.23 20.67
N ASN A 217 15.66 54.38 20.92
CA ASN A 217 16.13 53.36 19.98
C ASN A 217 15.73 51.96 20.46
N PHE A 218 15.23 51.14 19.53
CA PHE A 218 14.83 49.76 19.78
C PHE A 218 15.95 48.79 19.40
N LYS A 219 16.27 47.84 20.28
CA LYS A 219 17.23 46.76 20.04
C LYS A 219 16.58 45.41 20.29
N ILE A 220 17.02 44.39 19.56
CA ILE A 220 16.57 43.01 19.75
C ILE A 220 17.33 42.43 20.93
N LYS A 221 16.60 41.96 21.94
CA LYS A 221 17.17 41.31 23.12
C LYS A 221 17.31 39.79 22.93
N LYS A 222 16.26 39.17 22.41
CA LYS A 222 16.14 37.75 22.09
C LYS A 222 14.94 37.55 21.16
N SER A 223 14.57 36.31 20.87
CA SER A 223 13.31 35.98 20.20
C SER A 223 12.49 35.02 21.05
N ASN A 224 11.18 35.02 20.83
CA ASN A 224 10.27 34.04 21.41
C ASN A 224 9.30 33.49 20.38
N ARG A 225 8.69 32.37 20.73
CA ARG A 225 7.70 31.65 19.93
C ARG A 225 6.37 32.39 19.95
N VAL A 226 5.78 32.60 18.77
CA VAL A 226 4.56 33.37 18.62
C VAL A 226 3.37 32.49 18.28
N THR A 227 2.47 32.29 19.26
CA THR A 227 1.31 31.39 19.11
C THR A 227 0.42 31.78 17.90
N PHE A 228 0.23 33.07 17.63
CA PHE A 228 -0.59 33.57 16.52
C PHE A 228 -0.03 33.27 15.12
N SER A 229 1.21 32.82 15.03
CA SER A 229 1.85 32.42 13.77
C SER A 229 1.66 30.94 13.42
N THR A 230 1.02 30.17 14.30
CA THR A 230 0.87 28.73 14.17
C THR A 230 0.32 28.36 12.79
N THR A 231 1.01 27.46 12.08
CA THR A 231 0.52 26.82 10.86
C THR A 231 0.47 25.30 11.03
N LEU A 232 -0.53 24.66 10.42
CA LEU A 232 -0.66 23.21 10.40
C LEU A 232 -0.39 22.70 8.99
N GLU A 233 0.54 21.77 8.87
CA GLU A 233 0.92 21.16 7.60
C GLU A 233 0.60 19.66 7.63
N LEU A 234 -0.09 19.19 6.60
CA LEU A 234 -0.15 17.77 6.26
C LEU A 234 1.13 17.40 5.51
N ILE A 235 1.84 16.37 5.97
CA ILE A 235 3.05 15.88 5.28
C ILE A 235 2.62 14.93 4.18
N LYS A 236 2.43 15.53 3.03
CA LYS A 236 1.89 14.95 1.80
C LYS A 236 2.81 13.92 1.17
N GLU A 237 4.11 14.19 1.26
CA GLU A 237 5.19 13.34 0.75
C GLU A 237 5.09 11.92 1.32
N ALA A 238 4.64 11.79 2.57
CA ALA A 238 4.51 10.48 3.20
C ALA A 238 3.46 9.58 2.50
N LEU A 239 2.37 10.18 2.05
CA LEU A 239 1.30 9.47 1.33
C LEU A 239 1.71 9.18 -0.11
N ALA A 240 2.40 10.10 -0.77
CA ALA A 240 2.91 9.89 -2.11
C ALA A 240 4.00 8.81 -2.16
N GLU A 241 4.93 8.80 -1.20
CA GLU A 241 5.92 7.73 -1.03
C GLU A 241 5.25 6.37 -0.77
N ASN A 242 4.21 6.31 0.08
CA ASN A 242 3.44 5.08 0.28
C ASN A 242 2.83 4.58 -1.03
N ARG A 243 2.19 5.47 -1.77
CA ARG A 243 1.53 5.15 -3.03
C ARG A 243 2.52 4.62 -4.07
N GLN A 244 3.69 5.27 -4.18
CA GLN A 244 4.77 4.84 -5.05
C GLN A 244 5.27 3.43 -4.66
N LEU A 245 5.41 3.16 -3.37
CA LEU A 245 5.79 1.83 -2.85
C LEU A 245 4.77 0.75 -3.23
N LEU A 246 3.46 1.04 -3.16
CA LEU A 246 2.42 0.10 -3.58
C LEU A 246 2.46 -0.17 -5.11
N ILE A 247 2.72 0.86 -5.93
CA ILE A 247 2.92 0.72 -7.38
C ILE A 247 4.14 -0.14 -7.69
N GLU A 248 5.25 0.08 -6.96
CA GLU A 248 6.47 -0.70 -7.13
C GLU A 248 6.25 -2.18 -6.82
N ILE A 249 5.44 -2.51 -5.80
CA ILE A 249 5.02 -3.89 -5.52
C ILE A 249 4.29 -4.49 -6.72
N ASN A 250 3.26 -3.81 -7.23
CA ASN A 250 2.46 -4.30 -8.38
C ASN A 250 3.32 -4.49 -9.63
N ASN A 251 4.19 -3.54 -9.91
CA ASN A 251 5.08 -3.58 -11.05
C ASN A 251 6.14 -4.69 -10.91
N SER A 252 6.67 -4.93 -9.71
CA SER A 252 7.60 -6.05 -9.46
C SER A 252 6.91 -7.41 -9.54
N LEU A 253 5.63 -7.52 -9.13
CA LEU A 253 4.82 -8.73 -9.38
C LEU A 253 4.67 -8.99 -10.89
N ASP A 254 4.35 -7.96 -11.68
CA ASP A 254 4.23 -8.08 -13.14
C ASP A 254 5.56 -8.48 -13.82
N ARG A 255 6.69 -8.04 -13.28
CA ARG A 255 8.04 -8.43 -13.74
C ARG A 255 8.56 -9.75 -13.17
N VAL A 256 7.77 -10.40 -12.31
CA VAL A 256 8.15 -11.68 -11.68
C VAL A 256 9.46 -11.53 -10.88
N GLU A 257 9.54 -10.48 -10.07
CA GLU A 257 10.69 -10.14 -9.21
C GLU A 257 10.35 -10.43 -7.73
N TYR A 258 10.06 -11.70 -7.42
CA TYR A 258 9.48 -12.08 -6.12
C TYR A 258 10.33 -11.72 -4.90
N GLU A 259 11.67 -11.77 -4.98
CA GLU A 259 12.53 -11.32 -3.88
C GLU A 259 12.45 -9.81 -3.64
N THR A 260 12.30 -9.03 -4.71
CA THR A 260 12.06 -7.58 -4.63
C THR A 260 10.69 -7.31 -4.01
N VAL A 261 9.66 -8.05 -4.44
CA VAL A 261 8.31 -7.99 -3.84
C VAL A 261 8.35 -8.28 -2.35
N ALA A 262 9.10 -9.31 -1.92
CA ALA A 262 9.28 -9.63 -0.50
C ALA A 262 9.93 -8.46 0.28
N SER A 263 10.96 -7.84 -0.30
CA SER A 263 11.63 -6.68 0.31
C SER A 263 10.70 -5.48 0.49
N TYR A 264 9.76 -5.28 -0.43
CA TYR A 264 8.73 -4.25 -0.28
C TYR A 264 7.66 -4.64 0.75
N TYR A 265 7.25 -5.91 0.81
CA TYR A 265 6.33 -6.39 1.84
C TYR A 265 6.89 -6.29 3.26
N GLU A 266 8.20 -6.51 3.42
CA GLU A 266 8.92 -6.25 4.67
C GLU A 266 8.77 -4.79 5.11
N LYS A 267 8.95 -3.84 4.18
CA LYS A 267 8.80 -2.40 4.48
C LYS A 267 7.40 -2.06 4.97
N ILE A 268 6.35 -2.52 4.28
CA ILE A 268 4.95 -2.23 4.66
C ILE A 268 4.40 -3.14 5.76
N GLY A 269 5.24 -3.95 6.40
CA GLY A 269 4.88 -4.78 7.56
C GLY A 269 3.94 -5.95 7.25
N ARG A 270 3.93 -6.47 6.01
CA ARG A 270 3.10 -7.62 5.61
C ARG A 270 3.90 -8.91 5.66
N LYS A 271 4.15 -9.35 6.89
CA LYS A 271 5.12 -10.42 7.16
C LYS A 271 4.71 -11.78 6.57
N ASP A 272 3.42 -12.09 6.47
CA ASP A 272 2.93 -13.31 5.81
C ASP A 272 3.29 -13.35 4.32
N ARG A 273 3.10 -12.23 3.61
CA ARG A 273 3.44 -12.08 2.19
C ARG A 273 4.95 -12.01 1.98
N GLU A 274 5.66 -11.30 2.86
CA GLU A 274 7.12 -11.24 2.87
C GLU A 274 7.72 -12.64 2.94
N ASP A 275 7.37 -13.42 3.97
CA ASP A 275 7.90 -14.77 4.21
C ASP A 275 7.64 -15.66 2.98
N PHE A 276 6.41 -15.61 2.44
CA PHE A 276 6.01 -16.38 1.25
C PHE A 276 6.80 -15.99 0.00
N PHE A 277 6.81 -14.71 -0.40
CA PHE A 277 7.46 -14.26 -1.63
C PHE A 277 8.99 -14.39 -1.56
N ARG A 278 9.58 -14.29 -0.36
CA ARG A 278 11.03 -14.47 -0.15
C ARG A 278 11.45 -15.91 -0.46
N GLU A 279 10.67 -16.90 -0.05
CA GLU A 279 10.96 -18.30 -0.36
C GLU A 279 10.51 -18.67 -1.78
N LEU A 280 9.41 -18.10 -2.27
CA LEU A 280 8.96 -18.29 -3.66
C LEU A 280 10.01 -17.79 -4.66
N GLY A 281 10.65 -16.64 -4.37
CA GLY A 281 11.72 -16.08 -5.20
C GLY A 281 12.94 -16.99 -5.33
N LYS A 282 13.24 -17.78 -4.28
CA LYS A 282 14.32 -18.78 -4.31
C LYS A 282 13.93 -20.01 -5.13
N LEU A 283 12.71 -20.50 -4.94
CA LEU A 283 12.15 -21.64 -5.68
C LEU A 283 12.09 -21.34 -7.19
N LEU A 284 11.64 -20.13 -7.55
CA LEU A 284 11.44 -19.70 -8.93
C LEU A 284 12.55 -18.79 -9.45
N SER A 285 13.76 -18.94 -8.91
CA SER A 285 14.93 -18.19 -9.37
C SER A 285 15.36 -18.64 -10.76
N LEU A 286 15.99 -17.76 -11.54
CA LEU A 286 16.48 -18.12 -12.87
C LEU A 286 17.51 -19.26 -12.84
N GLU A 287 18.28 -19.38 -11.75
CA GLU A 287 19.21 -20.49 -11.54
C GLU A 287 18.47 -21.84 -11.52
N VAL A 288 17.35 -21.92 -10.80
CA VAL A 288 16.55 -23.15 -10.69
C VAL A 288 15.77 -23.41 -11.98
N LEU A 289 15.14 -22.38 -12.56
CA LEU A 289 14.30 -22.55 -13.76
C LEU A 289 15.14 -22.87 -15.02
N LEU A 290 16.34 -22.29 -15.15
CA LEU A 290 17.20 -22.53 -16.30
C LEU A 290 18.07 -23.78 -16.17
N ALA A 291 18.14 -24.41 -14.99
CA ALA A 291 18.77 -25.72 -14.82
C ALA A 291 18.07 -26.79 -15.68
N TYR A 292 16.76 -26.61 -15.93
CA TYR A 292 15.89 -27.55 -16.65
C TYR A 292 15.98 -28.98 -16.10
N ASP A 293 16.01 -29.10 -14.77
CA ASP A 293 16.18 -30.35 -14.04
C ASP A 293 15.09 -30.47 -12.96
N VAL A 294 14.18 -31.42 -13.18
CA VAL A 294 13.02 -31.68 -12.31
C VAL A 294 13.45 -32.13 -10.92
N ALA A 295 14.57 -32.86 -10.79
CA ALA A 295 15.08 -33.29 -9.49
C ALA A 295 15.58 -32.09 -8.69
N VAL A 296 16.32 -31.17 -9.32
CA VAL A 296 16.75 -29.91 -8.70
C VAL A 296 15.55 -29.07 -8.26
N PHE A 297 14.53 -28.95 -9.11
CA PHE A 297 13.30 -28.25 -8.74
C PHE A 297 12.60 -28.91 -7.55
N GLY A 298 12.46 -30.24 -7.56
CA GLY A 298 11.86 -31.02 -6.46
C GLY A 298 12.59 -30.83 -5.13
N GLU A 299 13.93 -30.83 -5.11
CA GLU A 299 14.70 -30.56 -3.89
C GLU A 299 14.46 -29.13 -3.35
N LYS A 300 14.40 -28.13 -4.24
CA LYS A 300 14.11 -26.74 -3.84
C LYS A 300 12.67 -26.60 -3.35
N LEU A 301 11.74 -27.34 -3.94
CA LEU A 301 10.34 -27.39 -3.55
C LEU A 301 10.19 -27.94 -2.12
N ASP A 302 10.88 -29.02 -1.78
CA ASP A 302 10.87 -29.58 -0.42
C ASP A 302 11.37 -28.56 0.60
N VAL A 303 12.45 -27.83 0.29
CA VAL A 303 13.00 -26.77 1.15
C VAL A 303 11.99 -25.63 1.32
N PHE A 304 11.34 -25.21 0.24
CA PHE A 304 10.31 -24.17 0.25
C PHE A 304 9.14 -24.56 1.17
N VAL A 305 8.56 -25.74 0.96
CA VAL A 305 7.43 -26.26 1.72
C VAL A 305 7.79 -26.39 3.20
N LYS A 306 8.95 -27.00 3.50
CA LYS A 306 9.43 -27.18 4.87
C LYS A 306 9.53 -25.85 5.62
N LYS A 307 10.13 -24.83 5.02
CA LYS A 307 10.30 -23.52 5.68
C LYS A 307 8.97 -22.82 5.99
N LEU A 308 8.00 -22.90 5.09
CA LEU A 308 6.68 -22.30 5.32
C LEU A 308 5.89 -23.04 6.40
N LEU A 309 6.06 -24.36 6.51
CA LEU A 309 5.44 -25.17 7.57
C LEU A 309 6.15 -25.05 8.92
N GLU A 310 7.45 -24.74 8.95
CA GLU A 310 8.21 -24.44 10.18
C GLU A 310 7.91 -23.05 10.77
N ASN A 311 7.22 -22.19 10.02
CA ASN A 311 6.93 -20.82 10.43
C ASN A 311 5.90 -20.79 11.58
N ASN A 312 6.39 -20.88 12.82
CA ASN A 312 5.59 -20.80 14.05
C ASN A 312 5.19 -19.36 14.42
N ASN A 313 5.48 -18.36 13.58
CA ASN A 313 5.13 -16.98 13.87
C ASN A 313 3.59 -16.81 13.85
N GLU A 314 3.07 -15.85 14.63
CA GLU A 314 1.65 -15.42 14.67
C GLU A 314 1.09 -14.91 13.30
N ASN A 315 1.77 -15.16 12.19
CA ASN A 315 1.39 -14.72 10.86
C ASN A 315 0.48 -15.77 10.23
N GLU A 316 -0.82 -15.62 10.43
CA GLU A 316 -1.78 -16.41 9.68
C GLU A 316 -1.68 -16.06 8.18
N TYR A 317 -1.28 -17.02 7.36
CA TYR A 317 -1.25 -16.85 5.91
C TYR A 317 -2.65 -16.54 5.37
N SER A 318 -2.75 -15.68 4.35
CA SER A 318 -4.02 -15.48 3.63
C SER A 318 -4.46 -16.76 2.89
N SER A 319 -5.77 -16.94 2.64
CA SER A 319 -6.30 -18.15 1.98
C SER A 319 -5.67 -18.41 0.60
N ASN A 320 -5.35 -17.36 -0.17
CA ASN A 320 -4.65 -17.51 -1.45
C ASN A 320 -3.23 -18.09 -1.26
N ILE A 321 -2.49 -17.65 -0.24
CA ILE A 321 -1.17 -18.23 0.09
C ILE A 321 -1.34 -19.67 0.55
N LYS A 322 -2.32 -19.94 1.43
CA LYS A 322 -2.61 -21.30 1.93
C LYS A 322 -2.86 -22.27 0.78
N SER A 323 -3.71 -21.90 -0.18
CA SER A 323 -4.01 -22.72 -1.36
C SER A 323 -2.74 -23.06 -2.17
N ILE A 324 -1.83 -22.11 -2.37
CA ILE A 324 -0.56 -22.35 -3.07
C ILE A 324 0.35 -23.27 -2.26
N ILE A 325 0.46 -23.06 -0.94
CA ILE A 325 1.27 -23.91 -0.07
C ILE A 325 0.73 -25.35 -0.09
N VAL A 326 -0.59 -25.52 0.02
CA VAL A 326 -1.26 -26.83 -0.04
C VAL A 326 -0.97 -27.51 -1.36
N PHE A 327 -1.16 -26.79 -2.48
CA PHE A 327 -0.87 -27.33 -3.82
C PHE A 327 0.58 -27.80 -3.90
N LEU A 328 1.55 -26.92 -3.57
CA LEU A 328 2.97 -27.24 -3.63
C LEU A 328 3.40 -28.34 -2.66
N LYS A 329 2.73 -28.49 -1.51
CA LYS A 329 2.93 -29.60 -0.58
C LYS A 329 2.49 -30.93 -1.19
N ILE A 330 1.33 -30.98 -1.86
CA ILE A 330 0.87 -32.19 -2.56
C ILE A 330 1.87 -32.59 -3.65
N ILE A 331 2.33 -31.63 -4.46
CA ILE A 331 3.33 -31.88 -5.50
C ILE A 331 4.67 -32.37 -4.90
N SER A 332 5.10 -31.78 -3.79
CA SER A 332 6.32 -32.17 -3.06
C SER A 332 6.22 -33.58 -2.47
N ASP A 333 5.05 -33.98 -1.99
CA ASP A 333 4.82 -35.32 -1.44
C ASP A 333 4.75 -36.39 -2.52
N LEU A 334 4.01 -36.12 -3.61
CA LEU A 334 3.84 -37.08 -4.71
C LEU A 334 5.10 -37.20 -5.57
N LYS A 335 5.73 -36.07 -5.92
CA LYS A 335 6.80 -35.98 -6.95
C LYS A 335 6.49 -36.78 -8.21
N TYR A 336 5.22 -36.84 -8.59
CA TYR A 336 4.72 -37.66 -9.67
C TYR A 336 5.17 -37.10 -11.03
N VAL A 337 5.80 -37.94 -11.84
CA VAL A 337 6.17 -37.66 -13.24
C VAL A 337 5.45 -38.63 -14.17
N ASN A 338 5.35 -39.90 -13.77
CA ASN A 338 4.59 -40.95 -14.45
C ASN A 338 4.45 -42.15 -13.49
N GLU A 339 3.76 -43.20 -13.94
CA GLU A 339 3.55 -44.43 -13.17
C GLU A 339 4.83 -45.12 -12.69
N GLN A 340 5.98 -44.84 -13.30
CA GLN A 340 7.27 -45.45 -12.92
C GLN A 340 8.10 -44.52 -12.03
N ASN A 341 7.77 -43.22 -11.98
CA ASN A 341 8.57 -42.20 -11.33
C ASN A 341 7.69 -41.29 -10.47
N TYR A 342 7.66 -41.62 -9.19
CA TYR A 342 6.96 -40.91 -8.12
C TYR A 342 7.63 -41.21 -6.77
N ASN A 343 7.19 -40.56 -5.71
CA ASN A 343 7.71 -40.77 -4.36
C ASN A 343 7.11 -42.03 -3.70
N LYS A 344 7.72 -43.18 -3.92
CA LYS A 344 7.30 -44.46 -3.32
C LYS A 344 7.15 -44.43 -1.80
N ASN A 345 8.07 -43.76 -1.10
CA ASN A 345 8.01 -43.66 0.36
C ASN A 345 6.72 -42.97 0.86
N PHE A 346 6.19 -42.02 0.08
CA PHE A 346 4.92 -41.36 0.43
C PHE A 346 3.74 -42.32 0.24
N ILE A 347 3.70 -43.05 -0.88
CA ILE A 347 2.65 -44.04 -1.16
C ILE A 347 2.65 -45.13 -0.08
N GLU A 348 3.81 -45.70 0.25
CA GLU A 348 3.96 -46.70 1.31
C GLU A 348 3.45 -46.21 2.68
N GLU A 349 3.69 -44.94 3.04
CA GLU A 349 3.19 -44.35 4.29
C GLU A 349 1.66 -44.18 4.28
N ILE A 350 1.06 -43.84 3.13
CA ILE A 350 -0.39 -43.75 2.98
C ILE A 350 -1.03 -45.14 3.04
N GLU A 351 -0.50 -46.13 2.33
CA GLU A 351 -0.93 -47.53 2.41
C GLU A 351 -0.88 -48.08 3.83
N LYS A 352 0.23 -47.83 4.54
CA LYS A 352 0.38 -48.25 5.93
C LYS A 352 -0.73 -47.66 6.81
N ARG A 353 -1.05 -46.37 6.64
CA ARG A 353 -2.14 -45.71 7.39
C ARG A 353 -3.52 -46.22 7.02
N TYR A 354 -3.72 -46.56 5.75
CA TYR A 354 -4.93 -47.23 5.29
C TYR A 354 -5.07 -48.57 6.02
N LYS A 355 -4.02 -49.39 5.99
CA LYS A 355 -3.96 -50.70 6.63
C LYS A 355 -4.22 -50.68 8.12
N GLU A 356 -3.63 -49.71 8.82
CA GLU A 356 -3.84 -49.51 10.26
C GLU A 356 -5.31 -49.20 10.62
N ARG A 357 -6.08 -48.61 9.70
CA ARG A 357 -7.44 -48.14 9.96
C ARG A 357 -8.53 -49.05 9.39
N TYR A 358 -8.33 -49.55 8.17
CA TYR A 358 -9.34 -50.26 7.38
C TYR A 358 -8.97 -51.72 7.08
N GLY A 359 -7.73 -52.15 7.36
CA GLY A 359 -7.24 -53.49 7.02
C GLY A 359 -6.56 -53.55 5.65
N GLU A 360 -6.33 -54.75 5.13
CA GLU A 360 -5.71 -54.91 3.81
C GLU A 360 -6.57 -54.25 2.72
N ILE A 361 -5.91 -53.77 1.67
CA ILE A 361 -6.59 -53.20 0.51
C ILE A 361 -7.27 -54.34 -0.26
N ASP A 362 -8.58 -54.24 -0.45
CA ASP A 362 -9.38 -55.17 -1.23
C ASP A 362 -9.87 -54.45 -2.49
N PHE A 363 -9.33 -54.81 -3.65
CA PHE A 363 -9.69 -54.18 -4.92
C PHE A 363 -11.00 -54.73 -5.49
N ASP A 364 -11.53 -55.84 -4.96
CA ASP A 364 -12.79 -56.45 -5.40
C ASP A 364 -14.03 -55.76 -4.78
N ASP A 365 -13.86 -55.00 -3.69
CA ASP A 365 -14.90 -54.21 -3.01
C ASP A 365 -14.65 -52.70 -3.17
N SER A 366 -14.92 -52.19 -4.38
CA SER A 366 -14.51 -50.84 -4.81
C SER A 366 -15.35 -49.69 -4.26
N ASP A 367 -16.55 -49.96 -3.73
CA ASP A 367 -17.57 -48.92 -3.48
C ASP A 367 -17.13 -47.87 -2.44
N ASP A 368 -16.29 -48.24 -1.46
CA ASP A 368 -15.80 -47.34 -0.40
C ASP A 368 -14.29 -47.05 -0.49
N LEU A 369 -13.57 -47.61 -1.47
CA LEU A 369 -12.11 -47.62 -1.50
C LEU A 369 -11.52 -46.21 -1.62
N GLU A 370 -12.00 -45.44 -2.60
CA GLU A 370 -11.55 -44.06 -2.86
C GLU A 370 -11.87 -43.12 -1.69
N ASP A 371 -13.08 -43.22 -1.12
CA ASP A 371 -13.51 -42.44 0.03
C ASP A 371 -12.69 -42.76 1.30
N ASN A 372 -12.26 -44.02 1.46
CA ASN A 372 -11.36 -44.43 2.53
C ASN A 372 -9.97 -43.81 2.35
N PHE A 373 -9.39 -43.82 1.14
CA PHE A 373 -8.12 -43.15 0.85
C PHE A 373 -8.21 -41.63 1.04
N LEU A 374 -9.30 -41.01 0.59
CA LEU A 374 -9.58 -39.60 0.85
C LEU A 374 -9.56 -39.28 2.35
N THR A 375 -10.19 -40.15 3.17
CA THR A 375 -10.18 -40.01 4.63
C THR A 375 -8.77 -40.11 5.20
N ILE A 376 -7.92 -41.00 4.70
CA ILE A 376 -6.51 -41.10 5.10
C ILE A 376 -5.76 -39.82 4.73
N LEU A 377 -5.90 -39.32 3.51
CA LEU A 377 -5.24 -38.10 3.03
C LEU A 377 -5.65 -36.87 3.85
N LYS A 378 -6.95 -36.70 4.13
CA LYS A 378 -7.45 -35.62 5.00
C LYS A 378 -6.77 -35.67 6.37
N ASN A 379 -6.62 -36.85 6.96
CA ASN A 379 -5.95 -37.02 8.25
C ASN A 379 -4.43 -36.82 8.18
N TYR A 380 -3.80 -37.23 7.07
CA TYR A 380 -2.39 -37.00 6.83
C TYR A 380 -2.09 -35.50 6.76
N TYR A 381 -2.76 -34.77 5.86
CA TYR A 381 -2.53 -33.34 5.69
C TYR A 381 -2.95 -32.52 6.91
N LYS A 382 -3.94 -32.98 7.69
CA LYS A 382 -4.24 -32.37 8.99
C LYS A 382 -3.08 -32.37 9.96
N ARG A 383 -2.23 -33.41 9.93
CA ARG A 383 -1.04 -33.51 10.77
C ARG A 383 0.12 -32.71 10.18
N GLU A 384 0.36 -32.83 8.89
CA GLU A 384 1.49 -32.18 8.21
C GLU A 384 1.34 -30.66 8.16
N LEU A 385 0.13 -30.16 7.94
CA LEU A 385 -0.16 -28.73 7.83
C LEU A 385 -0.56 -28.10 9.17
N LYS A 386 -0.38 -28.78 10.31
CA LYS A 386 -0.87 -28.33 11.63
C LYS A 386 -0.44 -26.91 12.05
N ASN A 387 0.68 -26.43 11.52
CA ASN A 387 1.23 -25.11 11.82
C ASN A 387 0.62 -23.99 10.96
N ILE A 388 -0.10 -24.35 9.90
CA ILE A 388 -0.86 -23.43 9.05
C ILE A 388 -2.35 -23.74 9.26
N ILE A 389 -3.12 -22.75 9.73
CA ILE A 389 -4.57 -22.91 9.92
C ILE A 389 -5.24 -23.00 8.54
N TYR A 390 -5.41 -24.21 7.99
CA TYR A 390 -6.04 -24.40 6.69
C TYR A 390 -7.53 -24.78 6.81
N LEU A 391 -8.28 -24.58 5.73
CA LEU A 391 -9.67 -25.01 5.56
C LEU A 391 -9.76 -26.05 4.45
N GLU A 392 -10.80 -26.88 4.44
CA GLU A 392 -11.02 -27.83 3.32
C GLU A 392 -11.11 -27.11 1.97
N ALA A 393 -11.62 -25.88 1.96
CA ALA A 393 -11.67 -25.03 0.77
C ALA A 393 -10.30 -24.67 0.19
N ASP A 394 -9.21 -24.73 0.97
CA ASP A 394 -7.84 -24.48 0.49
C ASP A 394 -7.32 -25.64 -0.40
N PHE A 395 -8.03 -26.77 -0.46
CA PHE A 395 -7.78 -27.89 -1.39
C PHE A 395 -8.61 -27.80 -2.68
N CYS A 396 -9.46 -26.78 -2.84
CA CYS A 396 -10.39 -26.66 -3.97
C CYS A 396 -9.80 -25.76 -5.07
N PHE A 397 -9.03 -26.34 -5.99
CA PHE A 397 -8.35 -25.57 -7.03
C PHE A 397 -9.23 -25.31 -8.28
N ALA A 398 -10.14 -26.22 -8.60
CA ALA A 398 -11.06 -26.08 -9.74
C ALA A 398 -12.28 -25.19 -9.42
N SER A 399 -13.06 -24.84 -10.45
CA SER A 399 -14.24 -23.94 -10.35
C SER A 399 -15.50 -24.63 -9.77
N ASN A 400 -15.58 -25.96 -9.88
CA ASN A 400 -16.62 -26.81 -9.30
C ASN A 400 -16.57 -26.92 -7.77
N LYS A 401 -15.52 -26.39 -7.12
CA LYS A 401 -15.25 -26.46 -5.68
C LYS A 401 -15.01 -27.88 -5.14
N ASP A 402 -14.75 -28.84 -6.00
CA ASP A 402 -14.37 -30.17 -5.55
C ASP A 402 -12.94 -30.15 -5.01
N SER A 403 -12.70 -30.94 -3.96
CA SER A 403 -11.38 -31.04 -3.35
C SER A 403 -10.45 -31.82 -4.26
N CYS A 404 -9.25 -31.29 -4.54
CA CYS A 404 -8.21 -32.01 -5.28
C CYS A 404 -7.78 -33.32 -4.60
N LEU A 405 -8.12 -33.52 -3.32
CA LEU A 405 -7.79 -34.75 -2.62
C LEU A 405 -8.50 -35.98 -3.20
N TYR A 406 -9.62 -35.80 -3.92
CA TYR A 406 -10.24 -36.88 -4.70
C TYR A 406 -9.31 -37.30 -5.85
N ASP A 407 -8.89 -36.35 -6.68
CA ASP A 407 -7.94 -36.62 -7.77
C ASP A 407 -6.64 -37.27 -7.24
N VAL A 408 -6.12 -36.79 -6.08
CA VAL A 408 -4.95 -37.40 -5.41
C VAL A 408 -5.23 -38.82 -4.92
N ALA A 409 -6.42 -39.09 -4.36
CA ALA A 409 -6.79 -40.43 -3.90
C ALA A 409 -6.87 -41.41 -5.09
N GLY A 410 -7.54 -41.00 -6.18
CA GLY A 410 -7.61 -41.75 -7.42
C GLY A 410 -6.22 -42.05 -8.00
N LEU A 411 -5.34 -41.04 -8.06
CA LEU A 411 -3.97 -41.23 -8.53
C LEU A 411 -3.18 -42.23 -7.66
N ILE A 412 -3.26 -42.11 -6.32
CA ILE A 412 -2.57 -43.03 -5.42
C ILE A 412 -3.08 -44.46 -5.62
N LEU A 413 -4.39 -44.65 -5.70
CA LEU A 413 -5.01 -45.95 -5.96
C LEU A 413 -4.53 -46.57 -7.26
N HIS A 414 -4.50 -45.77 -8.32
CA HIS A 414 -4.00 -46.21 -9.62
C HIS A 414 -2.53 -46.61 -9.55
N LEU A 415 -1.66 -45.81 -8.92
CA LEU A 415 -0.24 -46.14 -8.73
C LEU A 415 -0.04 -47.46 -7.96
N ILE A 416 -0.86 -47.71 -6.95
CA ILE A 416 -0.82 -48.97 -6.18
C ILE A 416 -1.27 -50.14 -7.07
N LYS A 417 -2.34 -50.00 -7.86
CA LYS A 417 -2.79 -51.04 -8.79
C LYS A 417 -1.70 -51.40 -9.81
N VAL A 418 -1.06 -50.38 -10.40
CA VAL A 418 0.05 -50.55 -11.34
C VAL A 418 1.23 -51.28 -10.69
N GLU A 419 1.60 -50.89 -9.46
CA GLU A 419 2.68 -51.58 -8.72
C GLU A 419 2.34 -53.05 -8.39
N ASN A 420 1.06 -53.38 -8.24
CA ASN A 420 0.57 -54.74 -8.02
C ASN A 420 0.23 -55.50 -9.32
N GLU A 421 0.56 -54.95 -10.48
CA GLU A 421 0.28 -55.56 -11.81
C GLU A 421 -1.22 -55.87 -12.04
N ILE A 422 -2.11 -55.05 -11.47
CA ILE A 422 -3.55 -55.14 -11.66
C ILE A 422 -3.93 -54.37 -12.93
N GLU A 423 -4.57 -55.04 -13.90
CA GLU A 423 -5.09 -54.39 -15.11
C GLU A 423 -6.21 -53.41 -14.75
N ASP A 424 -5.97 -52.11 -14.95
CA ASP A 424 -6.96 -51.05 -14.84
C ASP A 424 -7.46 -50.71 -16.24
N GLU A 425 -8.77 -50.84 -16.50
CA GLU A 425 -9.39 -50.45 -17.79
C GLU A 425 -9.64 -48.94 -17.89
N GLU A 426 -9.45 -48.16 -16.81
CA GLU A 426 -9.75 -46.72 -16.74
C GLU A 426 -8.51 -45.85 -17.04
N GLU A 427 -8.63 -44.95 -18.02
CA GLU A 427 -7.63 -43.92 -18.36
C GLU A 427 -7.49 -42.90 -17.20
N CYS A 428 -6.50 -43.09 -16.32
CA CYS A 428 -6.23 -42.22 -15.16
C CYS A 428 -5.26 -41.06 -15.47
N GLU A 429 -4.57 -41.10 -16.61
CA GLU A 429 -3.45 -40.20 -16.92
C GLU A 429 -3.90 -38.74 -17.10
N GLU A 430 -5.01 -38.48 -17.78
CA GLU A 430 -5.40 -37.11 -18.19
C GLU A 430 -5.83 -36.23 -17.01
N SER A 431 -6.61 -36.73 -16.05
CA SER A 431 -7.11 -35.91 -14.93
C SER A 431 -6.04 -35.48 -13.94
N ASN A 432 -4.87 -36.13 -13.95
CA ASN A 432 -3.79 -35.94 -12.99
C ASN A 432 -2.59 -35.17 -13.56
N LEU A 433 -2.64 -34.73 -14.82
CA LEU A 433 -1.54 -33.98 -15.45
C LEU A 433 -1.19 -32.67 -14.70
N TYR A 434 -2.16 -32.07 -14.00
CA TYR A 434 -1.89 -30.89 -13.18
C TYR A 434 -1.13 -31.21 -11.87
N LEU A 435 -1.06 -32.48 -11.46
CA LEU A 435 -0.26 -32.98 -10.33
C LEU A 435 1.15 -33.43 -10.77
N ASN A 436 1.41 -33.47 -12.08
CA ASN A 436 2.70 -33.83 -12.63
C ASN A 436 3.74 -32.73 -12.37
N ILE A 437 4.79 -33.06 -11.60
CA ILE A 437 5.82 -32.10 -11.20
C ILE A 437 6.64 -31.60 -12.40
N GLU A 438 6.86 -32.45 -13.41
CA GLU A 438 7.58 -32.06 -14.62
C GLU A 438 6.76 -31.03 -15.42
N ASN A 439 5.47 -31.29 -15.66
CA ASN A 439 4.60 -30.37 -16.39
C ASN A 439 4.48 -29.02 -15.67
N ILE A 440 4.31 -29.03 -14.35
CA ILE A 440 4.29 -27.80 -13.54
C ILE A 440 5.62 -27.05 -13.65
N TYR A 441 6.75 -27.74 -13.52
CA TYR A 441 8.07 -27.13 -13.61
C TYR A 441 8.30 -26.49 -14.98
N GLN A 442 7.96 -27.20 -16.07
CA GLN A 442 8.09 -26.71 -17.43
C GLN A 442 7.16 -25.52 -17.68
N TYR A 443 5.90 -25.59 -17.22
CA TYR A 443 4.94 -24.48 -17.30
C TYR A 443 5.47 -23.22 -16.60
N LEU A 444 5.94 -23.34 -15.35
CA LEU A 444 6.47 -22.22 -14.59
C LEU A 444 7.71 -21.64 -15.26
N THR A 445 8.61 -22.50 -15.72
CA THR A 445 9.85 -22.12 -16.40
C THR A 445 9.57 -21.31 -17.66
N THR A 446 8.73 -21.82 -18.57
CA THR A 446 8.40 -21.13 -19.82
C THR A 446 7.63 -19.85 -19.58
N SER A 447 6.61 -19.86 -18.70
CA SER A 447 5.82 -18.68 -18.32
C SER A 447 6.69 -17.55 -17.73
N ILE A 448 7.55 -17.86 -16.76
CA ILE A 448 8.34 -16.85 -16.05
C ILE A 448 9.43 -16.28 -16.95
N VAL A 449 10.15 -17.13 -17.68
CA VAL A 449 11.18 -16.67 -18.61
C VAL A 449 10.53 -15.84 -19.72
N PHE A 450 9.39 -16.27 -20.27
CA PHE A 450 8.65 -15.51 -21.28
C PHE A 450 8.21 -14.14 -20.77
N LYS A 451 7.68 -14.03 -19.54
CA LYS A 451 7.35 -12.73 -18.93
C LYS A 451 8.56 -11.78 -18.83
N LYS A 452 9.78 -12.32 -18.65
CA LYS A 452 11.01 -11.53 -18.61
C LYS A 452 11.51 -11.12 -19.99
N VAL A 453 11.48 -12.00 -20.99
CA VAL A 453 11.99 -11.68 -22.35
C VAL A 453 10.96 -11.02 -23.27
N LYS A 454 9.66 -11.20 -22.98
CA LYS A 454 8.50 -10.65 -23.71
C LYS A 454 8.56 -10.88 -25.23
N ASN A 455 9.17 -11.98 -25.65
CA ASN A 455 9.42 -12.27 -27.06
C ASN A 455 9.67 -13.77 -27.26
N ILE A 456 8.87 -14.39 -28.12
CA ILE A 456 8.92 -15.84 -28.35
C ILE A 456 10.22 -16.29 -29.02
N GLU A 457 10.77 -15.49 -29.94
CA GLU A 457 12.04 -15.80 -30.61
C GLU A 457 13.23 -15.76 -29.64
N TYR A 458 13.20 -14.87 -28.64
CA TYR A 458 14.20 -14.89 -27.57
C TYR A 458 14.00 -16.07 -26.63
N LEU A 459 12.75 -16.43 -26.29
CA LEU A 459 12.47 -17.63 -25.50
C LEU A 459 13.04 -18.89 -26.18
N LYS A 460 12.77 -19.07 -27.47
CA LYS A 460 13.31 -20.18 -28.29
C LYS A 460 14.83 -20.20 -28.30
N LYS A 461 15.50 -19.04 -28.29
CA LYS A 461 16.96 -18.96 -28.21
C LYS A 461 17.50 -19.39 -26.85
N ILE A 462 16.82 -19.03 -25.75
CA ILE A 462 17.19 -19.47 -24.40
C ILE A 462 17.05 -20.99 -24.30
N PHE A 463 15.94 -21.53 -24.80
CA PHE A 463 15.66 -22.97 -24.79
C PHE A 463 16.07 -23.68 -26.08
N LYS A 464 17.12 -23.20 -26.77
CA LYS A 464 17.50 -23.71 -28.10
C LYS A 464 17.80 -25.22 -28.12
N ILE A 465 18.29 -25.76 -27.01
CA ILE A 465 18.62 -27.17 -26.86
C ILE A 465 17.35 -28.02 -26.66
N ASN A 466 16.27 -27.40 -26.18
CA ASN A 466 14.98 -28.05 -26.01
C ASN A 466 14.20 -28.01 -27.33
N SER A 467 14.24 -29.13 -28.06
CA SER A 467 13.61 -29.23 -29.39
C SER A 467 12.08 -29.09 -29.36
N TRP A 468 11.45 -29.30 -28.20
CA TRP A 468 10.01 -29.19 -28.00
C TRP A 468 9.54 -27.73 -28.08
N ILE A 469 10.12 -26.83 -27.26
CA ILE A 469 9.79 -25.38 -27.25
C ILE A 469 10.02 -24.72 -28.61
N SER A 470 10.98 -25.22 -29.39
CA SER A 470 11.38 -24.59 -30.66
C SER A 470 10.28 -24.58 -31.74
N LYS A 471 9.30 -25.49 -31.63
CA LYS A 471 8.27 -25.75 -32.66
C LYS A 471 7.04 -24.84 -32.57
N PHE A 472 6.73 -24.29 -31.40
CA PHE A 472 5.49 -23.53 -31.16
C PHE A 472 5.59 -22.07 -31.56
N GLU A 473 4.50 -21.46 -32.02
CA GLU A 473 4.47 -20.06 -32.46
C GLU A 473 4.21 -19.08 -31.32
N ASP A 474 3.54 -19.52 -30.26
CA ASP A 474 3.27 -18.73 -29.07
C ASP A 474 3.41 -19.52 -27.75
N ILE A 475 3.25 -18.81 -26.62
CA ILE A 475 3.40 -19.39 -25.28
C ILE A 475 2.18 -20.20 -24.83
N GLU A 476 0.99 -19.92 -25.39
CA GLU A 476 -0.23 -20.64 -25.02
C GLU A 476 -0.28 -22.03 -25.68
N GLU A 477 0.26 -22.17 -26.89
CA GLU A 477 0.47 -23.47 -27.53
C GLU A 477 1.40 -24.35 -26.68
N ILE A 478 2.51 -23.79 -26.19
CA ILE A 478 3.43 -24.47 -25.28
C ILE A 478 2.70 -24.95 -24.02
N HIS A 479 1.92 -24.06 -23.39
CA HIS A 479 1.19 -24.43 -22.17
C HIS A 479 0.12 -25.49 -22.42
N SER A 480 -0.52 -25.46 -23.58
CA SER A 480 -1.58 -26.42 -23.92
C SER A 480 -0.99 -27.80 -24.19
N ASP A 481 0.16 -27.86 -24.87
CA ASP A 481 0.85 -29.11 -25.16
C ASP A 481 1.35 -29.81 -23.88
N LEU A 482 1.78 -29.05 -22.86
CA LEU A 482 2.19 -29.62 -21.54
C LEU A 482 1.10 -30.39 -20.81
N PHE A 483 -0.17 -30.11 -21.11
CA PHE A 483 -1.31 -30.78 -20.48
C PHE A 483 -2.16 -31.54 -21.50
N GLU A 484 -1.60 -31.78 -22.70
CA GLU A 484 -2.15 -32.40 -23.92
C GLU A 484 -3.52 -31.87 -24.42
N ASP A 485 -3.69 -31.78 -25.74
CA ASP A 485 -4.86 -31.35 -26.55
C ASP A 485 -5.87 -30.28 -26.05
N LEU A 486 -6.04 -29.20 -26.85
CA LEU A 486 -6.96 -28.08 -26.59
C LEU A 486 -8.46 -28.45 -26.70
N ASP A 487 -8.75 -29.58 -27.35
CA ASP A 487 -10.10 -30.02 -27.68
C ASP A 487 -10.71 -30.95 -26.60
N ASP A 488 -9.93 -31.38 -25.59
CA ASP A 488 -10.43 -32.15 -24.45
C ASP A 488 -10.89 -31.26 -23.25
N PRO A 489 -12.14 -31.41 -22.78
CA PRO A 489 -12.64 -30.71 -21.58
C PRO A 489 -11.80 -30.89 -20.31
N SER A 490 -11.16 -32.06 -20.13
CA SER A 490 -10.34 -32.43 -18.97
C SER A 490 -8.99 -31.71 -18.95
N ASN A 491 -8.36 -31.54 -20.11
CA ASN A 491 -7.06 -30.86 -20.20
C ASN A 491 -7.18 -29.34 -20.02
N LYS A 492 -8.29 -28.78 -20.52
CA LYS A 492 -8.68 -27.40 -20.21
C LYS A 492 -8.91 -27.17 -18.72
N LYS A 493 -9.38 -28.17 -17.96
CA LYS A 493 -9.48 -28.09 -16.48
C LYS A 493 -8.08 -27.99 -15.86
N ASN A 494 -7.13 -28.82 -16.28
CA ASN A 494 -5.77 -28.89 -15.74
C ASN A 494 -4.98 -27.58 -15.89
N ILE A 495 -4.91 -27.04 -17.12
CA ILE A 495 -4.22 -25.77 -17.37
C ILE A 495 -4.84 -24.62 -16.58
N ASN A 496 -6.18 -24.62 -16.41
CA ASN A 496 -6.88 -23.60 -15.63
C ASN A 496 -6.60 -23.71 -14.13
N ILE A 497 -6.46 -24.93 -13.59
CA ILE A 497 -6.04 -25.15 -12.20
C ILE A 497 -4.67 -24.53 -11.98
N VAL A 498 -3.67 -24.89 -12.80
CA VAL A 498 -2.29 -24.37 -12.66
C VAL A 498 -2.27 -22.84 -12.84
N LYS A 499 -2.95 -22.30 -13.86
CA LYS A 499 -3.08 -20.85 -14.06
C LYS A 499 -3.68 -20.14 -12.85
N LYS A 500 -4.73 -20.69 -12.25
CA LYS A 500 -5.41 -20.11 -11.08
C LYS A 500 -4.56 -20.19 -9.81
N VAL A 501 -3.90 -21.32 -9.55
CA VAL A 501 -3.02 -21.47 -8.38
C VAL A 501 -1.87 -20.47 -8.45
N PHE A 502 -1.25 -20.30 -9.63
CA PHE A 502 -0.15 -19.36 -9.83
C PHE A 502 -0.59 -17.98 -10.34
N ASP A 503 -1.86 -17.61 -10.11
CA ASP A 503 -2.36 -16.27 -10.41
C ASP A 503 -1.96 -15.28 -9.31
N PHE A 504 -0.79 -14.68 -9.49
CA PHE A 504 -0.27 -13.68 -8.56
C PHE A 504 -0.95 -12.30 -8.68
N THR A 505 -1.91 -12.10 -9.59
CA THR A 505 -2.62 -10.82 -9.70
C THR A 505 -3.44 -10.51 -8.46
N THR A 506 -3.91 -11.55 -7.74
CA THR A 506 -4.65 -11.42 -6.48
C THR A 506 -3.83 -10.82 -5.33
N PHE A 507 -2.50 -10.77 -5.47
CA PHE A 507 -1.59 -10.16 -4.50
C PHE A 507 -1.34 -8.68 -4.75
N LYS A 508 -1.75 -8.16 -5.92
CA LYS A 508 -1.58 -6.75 -6.23
C LYS A 508 -2.21 -5.88 -5.15
N GLU A 509 -1.46 -4.86 -4.79
CA GLU A 509 -1.89 -3.82 -3.89
C GLU A 509 -2.93 -2.94 -4.53
N LYS A 510 -3.99 -2.66 -3.78
CA LYS A 510 -4.93 -1.63 -4.17
C LYS A 510 -4.23 -0.29 -4.05
N ILE A 511 -4.02 0.37 -5.18
CA ILE A 511 -3.51 1.74 -5.21
C ILE A 511 -4.69 2.68 -4.89
N PRO A 512 -4.61 3.51 -3.85
CA PRO A 512 -5.65 4.50 -3.58
C PRO A 512 -5.79 5.45 -4.78
N ASN A 513 -7.02 5.56 -5.30
CA ASN A 513 -7.35 6.61 -6.25
C ASN A 513 -7.30 7.94 -5.49
N ILE A 514 -6.50 8.86 -6.02
CA ILE A 514 -6.36 10.21 -5.47
C ILE A 514 -7.10 11.23 -6.34
N ILE A 515 -7.34 10.90 -7.61
CA ILE A 515 -8.03 11.73 -8.57
C ILE A 515 -9.10 10.88 -9.23
N ASN A 516 -10.32 11.39 -9.20
CA ASN A 516 -11.46 10.82 -9.90
C ASN A 516 -12.05 11.85 -10.86
N TYR A 517 -12.69 11.37 -11.91
CA TYR A 517 -13.49 12.19 -12.80
C TYR A 517 -14.87 11.54 -12.96
N LYS A 518 -15.93 12.34 -12.78
CA LYS A 518 -17.30 11.89 -12.96
C LYS A 518 -18.21 13.04 -13.38
N ASP A 519 -19.00 12.84 -14.44
CA ASP A 519 -20.06 13.75 -14.90
C ASP A 519 -19.62 15.21 -15.18
N GLY A 520 -18.35 15.40 -15.54
CA GLY A 520 -17.74 16.71 -15.77
C GLY A 520 -16.99 17.29 -14.57
N VAL A 521 -17.01 16.60 -13.42
CA VAL A 521 -16.35 17.03 -12.18
C VAL A 521 -15.05 16.26 -11.98
N LEU A 522 -13.95 16.99 -11.83
CA LEU A 522 -12.65 16.44 -11.45
C LEU A 522 -12.47 16.57 -9.93
N GLN A 523 -12.31 15.45 -9.24
CA GLN A 523 -12.18 15.37 -7.79
C GLN A 523 -10.76 14.96 -7.42
N PHE A 524 -10.04 15.85 -6.75
CA PHE A 524 -8.76 15.56 -6.10
C PHE A 524 -9.03 15.19 -4.65
N LEU A 525 -9.18 13.89 -4.40
CA LEU A 525 -9.60 13.33 -3.12
C LEU A 525 -8.59 13.63 -2.00
N ASN A 526 -7.30 13.61 -2.31
CA ASN A 526 -6.23 13.96 -1.38
C ASN A 526 -6.21 15.46 -1.03
N LEU A 527 -6.75 16.30 -1.92
CA LEU A 527 -6.84 17.75 -1.73
C LEU A 527 -8.25 18.19 -1.30
N GLY A 528 -9.25 17.31 -1.21
CA GLY A 528 -10.64 17.74 -0.99
C GLY A 528 -11.11 18.82 -1.99
N ILE A 529 -10.55 18.82 -3.20
CA ILE A 529 -10.88 19.79 -4.25
C ILE A 529 -11.77 19.11 -5.27
N GLU A 530 -12.89 19.73 -5.56
CA GLU A 530 -13.74 19.38 -6.69
C GLU A 530 -13.74 20.56 -7.66
N ILE A 531 -13.57 20.26 -8.94
CA ILE A 531 -13.57 21.24 -10.02
C ILE A 531 -14.63 20.79 -11.01
N ASP A 532 -15.75 21.51 -11.06
CA ASP A 532 -16.72 21.33 -12.14
C ASP A 532 -16.18 21.99 -13.41
N LEU A 533 -15.82 21.17 -14.40
CA LEU A 533 -15.24 21.66 -15.65
C LEU A 533 -16.26 22.45 -16.47
N LYS A 534 -17.56 22.21 -16.31
CA LYS A 534 -18.62 22.96 -17.01
C LYS A 534 -18.72 24.38 -16.47
N ASP A 535 -18.57 24.57 -15.16
CA ASP A 535 -18.57 25.89 -14.52
C ASP A 535 -17.33 26.73 -14.89
N LYS A 536 -16.30 26.08 -15.44
CA LYS A 536 -15.05 26.71 -15.91
C LYS A 536 -14.96 26.79 -17.44
N ASP A 537 -16.11 26.75 -18.13
CA ASP A 537 -16.21 26.83 -19.60
C ASP A 537 -15.44 25.74 -20.38
N ILE A 538 -15.07 24.63 -19.73
CA ILE A 538 -14.53 23.45 -20.42
C ILE A 538 -15.69 22.52 -20.80
N ILE A 539 -15.94 22.42 -22.10
CA ILE A 539 -16.83 21.40 -22.67
C ILE A 539 -15.96 20.25 -23.17
N LEU A 540 -15.97 19.12 -22.46
CA LEU A 540 -15.27 17.92 -22.92
C LEU A 540 -15.95 17.36 -24.17
N THR A 541 -15.14 17.09 -25.20
CA THR A 541 -15.58 16.18 -26.25
C THR A 541 -15.55 14.75 -25.71
N GLU A 542 -16.36 13.87 -26.31
CA GLU A 542 -16.35 12.45 -26.00
C GLU A 542 -14.93 11.83 -26.02
N TRP A 543 -14.06 12.29 -26.93
CA TRP A 543 -12.67 11.84 -26.98
C TRP A 543 -11.81 12.39 -25.84
N ASN A 544 -12.05 13.62 -25.39
CA ASN A 544 -11.33 14.16 -24.24
C ASN A 544 -11.67 13.37 -22.98
N GLU A 545 -12.95 13.07 -22.80
CA GLU A 545 -13.44 12.28 -21.67
C GLU A 545 -12.86 10.85 -21.68
N ARG A 546 -12.90 10.16 -22.83
CA ARG A 546 -12.34 8.80 -22.96
C ARG A 546 -10.84 8.75 -22.66
N ILE A 547 -10.06 9.70 -23.16
CA ILE A 547 -8.61 9.75 -22.93
C ILE A 547 -8.30 10.16 -21.49
N LEU A 548 -9.04 11.11 -20.92
CA LEU A 548 -8.91 11.48 -19.50
C LEU A 548 -9.23 10.30 -18.58
N ASN A 549 -10.33 9.57 -18.85
CA ASN A 549 -10.68 8.35 -18.13
C ASN A 549 -9.58 7.28 -18.24
N ALA A 550 -8.97 7.12 -19.42
CA ALA A 550 -7.85 6.20 -19.59
C ALA A 550 -6.67 6.58 -18.69
N ILE A 551 -6.29 7.87 -18.66
CA ILE A 551 -5.24 8.39 -17.79
C ILE A 551 -5.56 8.14 -16.32
N LEU A 552 -6.78 8.47 -15.90
CA LEU A 552 -7.19 8.35 -14.51
C LEU A 552 -7.44 6.92 -14.05
N SER A 553 -7.72 6.01 -14.97
CA SER A 553 -7.90 4.58 -14.69
C SER A 553 -6.58 3.82 -14.52
N LYS A 554 -5.46 4.41 -14.96
CA LYS A 554 -4.15 3.78 -14.85
C LYS A 554 -3.61 4.04 -13.44
N GLU A 555 -3.34 2.97 -12.70
CA GLU A 555 -2.90 3.04 -11.30
C GLU A 555 -1.58 3.80 -11.10
N ASP A 556 -0.65 3.83 -12.04
CA ASP A 556 0.60 4.64 -11.92
C ASP A 556 0.44 6.03 -12.54
N TYR A 557 -0.69 6.32 -13.18
CA TYR A 557 -0.97 7.49 -14.02
C TYR A 557 0.11 7.79 -15.07
N GLU A 558 0.91 6.79 -15.44
CA GLU A 558 1.88 6.86 -16.53
C GLU A 558 1.35 6.08 -17.73
N VAL A 559 0.83 6.81 -18.71
CA VAL A 559 0.13 6.22 -19.84
C VAL A 559 1.00 6.21 -21.09
N SER A 560 1.28 5.01 -21.60
CA SER A 560 1.94 4.80 -22.89
C SER A 560 0.95 4.78 -24.07
N ASP A 561 1.46 4.87 -25.30
CA ASP A 561 0.62 4.78 -26.51
C ASP A 561 -0.04 3.40 -26.63
N ALA A 562 0.69 2.34 -26.25
CA ALA A 562 0.17 0.97 -26.27
C ALA A 562 -0.99 0.79 -25.28
N TYR A 563 -0.83 1.24 -24.03
CA TYR A 563 -1.90 1.17 -23.03
C TYR A 563 -3.14 1.93 -23.48
N LEU A 564 -2.97 3.16 -23.98
CA LEU A 564 -4.10 3.99 -24.37
C LEU A 564 -4.89 3.35 -25.53
N GLN A 565 -4.19 2.76 -26.51
CA GLN A 565 -4.82 2.04 -27.62
C GLN A 565 -5.63 0.84 -27.14
N ASP A 566 -5.05 0.06 -26.24
CA ASP A 566 -5.70 -1.12 -25.66
C ASP A 566 -6.94 -0.71 -24.86
N TYR A 567 -6.80 0.27 -23.95
CA TYR A 567 -7.90 0.79 -23.15
C TYR A 567 -9.05 1.32 -23.99
N LEU A 568 -8.76 2.10 -25.05
CA LEU A 568 -9.77 2.68 -25.93
C LEU A 568 -10.47 1.61 -26.78
N LYS A 569 -9.75 0.56 -27.19
CA LYS A 569 -10.34 -0.56 -27.93
C LYS A 569 -11.25 -1.39 -27.03
N THR A 570 -10.77 -1.74 -25.84
CA THR A 570 -11.49 -2.61 -24.90
C THR A 570 -12.72 -1.95 -24.28
N ASN A 571 -12.65 -0.67 -23.91
CA ASN A 571 -13.74 0.00 -23.21
C ASN A 571 -14.70 0.76 -24.13
N TYR A 572 -14.30 1.11 -25.36
CA TYR A 572 -15.07 1.99 -26.24
C TYR A 572 -15.11 1.56 -27.72
N ASP A 573 -14.63 0.36 -28.06
CA ASP A 573 -14.59 -0.21 -29.42
C ASP A 573 -14.05 0.77 -30.50
N CYS A 574 -13.00 1.51 -30.15
CA CYS A 574 -12.46 2.56 -30.98
C CYS A 574 -11.50 2.06 -32.06
N LYS A 575 -11.67 2.52 -33.31
CA LYS A 575 -10.71 2.27 -34.41
C LYS A 575 -9.46 3.16 -34.29
N PHE A 576 -8.29 2.55 -34.46
CA PHE A 576 -6.96 3.17 -34.30
C PHE A 576 -6.74 4.45 -35.15
N ASN A 577 -7.22 4.48 -36.40
CA ASN A 577 -7.05 5.63 -37.29
C ASN A 577 -7.74 6.90 -36.78
N THR A 578 -8.80 6.76 -35.96
CA THR A 578 -9.54 7.90 -35.38
C THR A 578 -8.75 8.55 -34.24
N TYR A 579 -8.02 7.76 -33.45
CA TYR A 579 -7.23 8.22 -32.30
C TYR A 579 -6.08 9.16 -32.71
N LYS A 580 -5.39 8.88 -33.83
CA LYS A 580 -4.21 9.66 -34.28
C LYS A 580 -4.53 11.16 -34.49
N ASN A 581 -5.73 11.46 -34.99
CA ASN A 581 -6.18 12.84 -35.21
C ASN A 581 -6.65 13.49 -33.89
N LYS A 582 -7.33 12.73 -33.02
CA LYS A 582 -7.85 13.21 -31.74
C LYS A 582 -6.77 13.49 -30.69
N LYS A 583 -5.59 12.87 -30.84
CA LYS A 583 -4.41 13.13 -29.99
C LYS A 583 -3.95 14.60 -30.02
N VAL A 584 -4.11 15.29 -31.15
CA VAL A 584 -3.76 16.71 -31.27
C VAL A 584 -4.77 17.58 -30.53
N ASP A 585 -6.06 17.26 -30.65
CA ASP A 585 -7.14 17.97 -29.95
C ASP A 585 -7.01 17.80 -28.43
N PHE A 586 -6.68 16.59 -27.97
CA PHE A 586 -6.49 16.31 -26.55
C PHE A 586 -5.32 17.09 -25.93
N LYS A 587 -4.25 17.36 -26.70
CA LYS A 587 -3.15 18.22 -26.21
C LYS A 587 -3.61 19.64 -25.92
N LYS A 588 -4.51 20.20 -26.74
CA LYS A 588 -5.08 21.53 -26.49
C LYS A 588 -5.94 21.51 -25.23
N PHE A 589 -6.76 20.47 -25.08
CA PHE A 589 -7.56 20.25 -23.87
C PHE A 589 -6.69 20.18 -22.61
N ILE A 590 -5.57 19.44 -22.61
CA ILE A 590 -4.66 19.37 -21.46
C ILE A 590 -4.12 20.76 -21.08
N ILE A 591 -3.79 21.61 -22.06
CA ILE A 591 -3.27 22.95 -21.77
C ILE A 591 -4.33 23.76 -21.01
N SER A 592 -5.56 23.80 -21.51
CA SER A 592 -6.68 24.50 -20.84
C SER A 592 -7.04 23.89 -19.49
N LEU A 593 -7.04 22.57 -19.38
CA LEU A 593 -7.30 21.86 -18.13
C LEU A 593 -6.25 22.19 -17.08
N ASN A 594 -4.96 22.18 -17.46
CA ASN A 594 -3.86 22.55 -16.57
C ASN A 594 -3.99 24.00 -16.07
N GLU A 595 -4.36 24.94 -16.94
CA GLU A 595 -4.57 26.35 -16.56
C GLU A 595 -5.70 26.49 -15.53
N ILE A 596 -6.85 25.87 -15.78
CA ILE A 596 -8.01 25.93 -14.87
C ILE A 596 -7.71 25.30 -13.51
N ILE A 597 -7.04 24.14 -13.49
CA ILE A 597 -6.66 23.50 -12.22
C ILE A 597 -5.71 24.40 -11.43
N ILE A 598 -4.72 25.01 -12.10
CA ILE A 598 -3.78 25.93 -11.46
C ILE A 598 -4.52 27.14 -10.89
N ASP A 599 -5.48 27.71 -11.61
CA ASP A 599 -6.24 28.86 -11.14
C ASP A 599 -7.16 28.51 -9.97
N GLU A 600 -7.78 27.32 -9.97
CA GLU A 600 -8.58 26.86 -8.82
C GLU A 600 -7.73 26.63 -7.57
N LEU A 601 -6.52 26.10 -7.75
CA LEU A 601 -5.57 25.92 -6.65
C LEU A 601 -5.15 27.28 -6.07
N LYS A 602 -4.94 28.30 -6.91
CA LYS A 602 -4.66 29.67 -6.43
C LYS A 602 -5.82 30.24 -5.63
N GLU A 603 -7.06 30.07 -6.10
CA GLU A 603 -8.26 30.55 -5.38
C GLU A 603 -8.39 29.88 -4.00
N LYS A 604 -7.95 28.63 -3.88
CA LYS A 604 -7.89 27.90 -2.60
C LYS A 604 -6.64 28.19 -1.76
N ASN A 605 -5.89 29.26 -2.08
CA ASN A 605 -4.67 29.70 -1.40
C ASN A 605 -3.55 28.65 -1.33
N VAL A 606 -3.43 27.81 -2.37
CA VAL A 606 -2.25 26.96 -2.56
C VAL A 606 -1.03 27.84 -2.87
N ASN A 607 0.12 27.52 -2.29
CA ASN A 607 1.36 28.27 -2.47
C ASN A 607 1.79 28.25 -3.95
N GLU A 608 2.19 29.40 -4.50
CA GLU A 608 2.58 29.53 -5.91
C GLU A 608 3.76 28.62 -6.30
N ALA A 609 4.66 28.31 -5.35
CA ALA A 609 5.79 27.40 -5.57
C ALA A 609 5.36 25.94 -5.85
N ASP A 610 4.12 25.60 -5.49
CA ASP A 610 3.56 24.26 -5.55
C ASP A 610 2.63 24.08 -6.77
N LEU A 611 2.37 25.14 -7.54
CA LEU A 611 1.52 25.08 -8.73
C LEU A 611 2.25 24.41 -9.90
N ARG A 612 1.84 23.18 -10.24
CA ARG A 612 2.40 22.41 -11.35
C ARG A 612 1.34 22.02 -12.37
N LYS A 613 1.77 21.59 -13.56
CA LYS A 613 0.84 21.11 -14.60
C LYS A 613 0.26 19.77 -14.16
N PHE A 614 -1.07 19.66 -14.17
CA PHE A 614 -1.77 18.43 -13.83
C PHE A 614 -1.37 17.23 -14.70
N ILE A 615 -1.44 17.38 -16.02
CA ILE A 615 -0.94 16.36 -16.96
C ILE A 615 0.29 16.92 -17.68
N GLU A 616 1.41 16.22 -17.54
CA GLU A 616 2.61 16.46 -18.32
C GLU A 616 2.37 16.12 -19.80
N PRO A 617 2.68 17.03 -20.73
CA PRO A 617 2.59 16.75 -22.15
C PRO A 617 3.70 15.78 -22.59
N PRO A 618 3.48 14.99 -23.66
CA PRO A 618 4.44 13.98 -24.10
C PRO A 618 5.83 14.55 -24.42
N SER A 619 6.90 13.87 -23.96
CA SER A 619 8.29 14.23 -24.29
C SER A 619 8.58 14.15 -25.81
N LYS A 620 9.76 14.56 -26.29
CA LYS A 620 10.13 14.50 -27.72
C LYS A 620 10.65 13.13 -28.22
N ASP A 621 10.87 12.16 -27.34
CA ASP A 621 11.43 10.84 -27.69
C ASP A 621 10.50 9.94 -28.53
N ARG A 622 11.04 8.92 -29.21
CA ARG A 622 10.30 8.03 -30.12
C ARG A 622 10.26 6.59 -29.56
N GLY A 623 9.08 5.95 -29.54
CA GLY A 623 8.89 4.54 -29.13
C GLY A 623 7.44 4.22 -28.73
N LYS A 624 6.99 2.95 -28.83
CA LYS A 624 5.61 2.52 -28.51
C LYS A 624 5.34 2.38 -27.01
N GLU A 625 6.33 1.95 -26.22
CA GLU A 625 6.22 1.84 -24.76
C GLU A 625 6.50 3.16 -24.03
N LYS A 626 6.73 4.23 -24.79
CA LYS A 626 7.03 5.53 -24.22
C LYS A 626 5.81 6.11 -23.51
N ILE A 627 6.02 6.63 -22.30
CA ILE A 627 5.04 7.42 -21.55
C ILE A 627 4.66 8.67 -22.38
N LEU A 628 3.37 8.80 -22.67
CA LEU A 628 2.78 9.90 -23.41
C LEU A 628 2.16 10.95 -22.51
N TYR A 629 1.48 10.51 -21.46
CA TYR A 629 0.81 11.36 -20.50
C TYR A 629 1.19 10.85 -19.12
N LYS A 630 1.50 11.79 -18.25
CA LYS A 630 1.81 11.52 -16.85
C LYS A 630 1.10 12.56 -16.00
N VAL A 631 0.40 12.13 -14.95
CA VAL A 631 -0.07 13.08 -13.94
C VAL A 631 1.14 13.50 -13.09
N ASP A 632 1.31 14.80 -12.83
CA ASP A 632 2.45 15.30 -12.04
C ASP A 632 2.33 14.86 -10.59
N ASN A 633 3.44 14.34 -10.04
CA ASN A 633 3.56 13.80 -8.69
C ASN A 633 3.05 14.76 -7.59
N TYR A 634 3.04 16.07 -7.84
CA TYR A 634 2.43 17.06 -6.94
C TYR A 634 0.96 16.79 -6.65
N TYR A 635 0.18 16.29 -7.62
CA TYR A 635 -1.25 16.03 -7.38
C TYR A 635 -1.49 14.78 -6.53
N PHE A 636 -0.42 14.06 -6.20
CA PHE A 636 -0.36 12.92 -5.31
C PHE A 636 0.13 13.32 -3.92
N ASP A 637 0.96 14.37 -3.87
CA ASP A 637 1.39 15.09 -2.69
C ASP A 637 0.26 16.02 -2.19
#